data_AF-A0A2N6FN83-F1
#
_entry.id   AF-A0A2N6FN83-F1
#
_cell.length_a   1.000
_cell.length_b   1.000
_cell.length_c   1.000
_cell.angle_alpha   90.00
_cell.angle_beta   90.00
_cell.angle_gamma   90.00
#
_symmetry.space_group_name_H-M   'P 1'
#
loop_
_entity.id
_entity.type
_entity.pdbx_description
1 polymer ?
#
loop_
_entity_poly.entity_id
_entity_poly.type
_entity_poly.pdbx_seq_one_letter_code
_entity_poly.pdbx_strand_id
1 'polypeptide(L)'
;MRIDSINEVNMNGKLSSLRLLLLSVAALMLLSGCMAGQAAFNKGNAAMAQEDYDQAIVEYLAATDKNPGRQEYRLQLRAAVTKSAMAHKIAGDDLFAQQRYAEAYQEYRLAAELDGSLYVAIDRMRDAQTRMQAEALLREAEALLQGNRTRQAAQVIDKALTLVPDHQRALELKGKIRTSQFALVDGVELEVTSTQLIDLNFKDTKLPDAFEIITRLSGINFILDEDVRNDKTTLFLEKATFAQALELMLRMNKLDKKILNSKTIILYPKTRDKQKQFDDQIIQTFYLSHLEAKEAVNMLRTLLQVRKVYVQEGLNAIVIRDQPEVIKLAQKLIEANDRQDSEVVFDLELIEVNHSDTQDLGLTLSKYSVGAALTREGKFISDAIGSSTENLVPLDGSFKGIYDTITGHYTLPSATFKFAKTLVDAEVLASPKIRVRNKEKAKVNVGSREPIITTTTNGDVTSTSVQYIDVGVKLDVQPTIQLDNTIVTKLGLEVSNVTGTVETDDTTAIIISSTNADTVLTLKDGEQTVIGGLIRDDTSNTKQKIPILGDIPLLGEAFTGTDKSKKKREILLSITPHIVKSVVVPQGDVASIWSGGEDDFKLGRNFGTFADEYAGQVGIDADSDDEADNLETETAPQPAPDVEPAPVVEPQQLEQPQAAVEPPVESMLATPAAGQDLMPMLFVEGPQLVKSGEEFTLNFMISEVTGLVKTPLAVSYDPAVLKPVAVREGTFLNRDGAQTLFTTTELDGKVVIALEQEAGGKGQSGGGLLFQMKFKAVGPGNTEIIPNLGTFSDAAGQPVTVDNFGLLLEVAR
;
A
#
# COMPACT_ATOMS: atom_id res chain seq x y z
N MET A 1 14.15 -56.42 62.83
CA MET A 1 14.19 -57.90 62.65
C MET A 1 15.17 -58.19 61.53
N ARG A 2 16.23 -58.97 61.84
CA ARG A 2 17.33 -59.48 60.96
C ARG A 2 18.30 -58.45 60.36
N ILE A 3 19.62 -58.66 60.29
CA ILE A 3 20.61 -59.65 60.82
C ILE A 3 22.00 -59.08 60.41
N ASP A 4 23.00 -59.16 61.30
CA ASP A 4 24.42 -59.60 61.15
C ASP A 4 25.17 -59.38 59.80
N SER A 5 26.49 -59.17 59.67
CA SER A 5 27.67 -59.21 60.56
C SER A 5 28.96 -59.13 59.71
N ILE A 6 30.09 -58.64 60.28
CA ILE A 6 31.47 -59.23 60.22
C ILE A 6 32.20 -59.24 58.84
N ASN A 7 33.50 -58.98 58.62
CA ASN A 7 34.75 -58.95 59.44
C ASN A 7 35.83 -58.07 58.75
N GLU A 8 36.81 -57.60 59.55
CA GLU A 8 38.01 -56.85 59.14
C GLU A 8 39.24 -57.77 58.90
N VAL A 9 40.10 -57.39 57.94
CA VAL A 9 41.52 -57.82 57.86
C VAL A 9 42.42 -56.64 57.42
N ASN A 10 43.33 -56.25 58.32
CA ASN A 10 44.70 -55.72 58.17
C ASN A 10 45.06 -54.81 56.95
N MET A 11 45.28 -53.50 57.18
CA MET A 11 45.50 -52.49 56.11
C MET A 11 46.75 -51.59 56.25
N ASN A 12 47.78 -51.94 57.02
CA ASN A 12 48.95 -51.05 57.24
C ASN A 12 50.06 -51.12 56.18
N GLY A 13 49.97 -51.99 55.16
CA GLY A 13 50.92 -52.04 54.04
C GLY A 13 50.56 -51.19 52.81
N LYS A 14 49.34 -50.65 52.74
CA LYS A 14 48.81 -49.95 51.55
C LYS A 14 49.02 -48.43 51.53
N LEU A 15 49.42 -47.80 52.65
CA LEU A 15 49.52 -46.34 52.72
C LEU A 15 50.84 -45.75 52.18
N SER A 16 51.97 -46.48 52.19
CA SER A 16 53.24 -45.94 51.66
C SER A 16 53.34 -46.06 50.13
N SER A 17 52.79 -47.13 49.54
CA SER A 17 52.73 -47.31 48.09
C SER A 17 51.77 -46.32 47.43
N LEU A 18 50.67 -45.95 48.10
CA LEU A 18 49.73 -44.95 47.59
C LEU A 18 50.33 -43.54 47.59
N ARG A 19 51.17 -43.19 48.58
CA ARG A 19 51.87 -41.89 48.60
C ARG A 19 52.95 -41.78 47.51
N LEU A 20 53.68 -42.86 47.25
CA LEU A 20 54.68 -42.89 46.16
C LEU A 20 54.00 -42.85 44.77
N LEU A 21 52.87 -43.54 44.63
CA LEU A 21 52.06 -43.52 43.41
C LEU A 21 51.45 -42.13 43.17
N LEU A 22 50.89 -41.49 44.19
CA LEU A 22 50.35 -40.11 44.09
C LEU A 22 51.43 -39.08 43.78
N LEU A 23 52.65 -39.20 44.34
CA LEU A 23 53.79 -38.35 43.98
C LEU A 23 54.26 -38.58 42.54
N SER A 24 54.27 -39.84 42.07
CA SER A 24 54.65 -40.16 40.69
C SER A 24 53.59 -39.73 39.67
N VAL A 25 52.30 -39.82 40.00
CA VAL A 25 51.18 -39.35 39.17
C VAL A 25 51.11 -37.82 39.17
N ALA A 26 51.40 -37.15 40.30
CA ALA A 26 51.53 -35.70 40.36
C ALA A 26 52.75 -35.19 39.55
N ALA A 27 53.88 -35.91 39.59
CA ALA A 27 55.04 -35.60 38.76
C ALA A 27 54.76 -35.85 37.25
N LEU A 28 54.01 -36.91 36.89
CA LEU A 28 53.60 -37.17 35.51
C LEU A 28 52.57 -36.14 34.99
N MET A 29 51.66 -35.65 35.85
CA MET A 29 50.71 -34.58 35.50
C MET A 29 51.37 -33.20 35.40
N LEU A 30 52.47 -32.95 36.12
CA LEU A 30 53.28 -31.73 35.98
C LEU A 30 54.14 -31.75 34.70
N LEU A 31 54.49 -32.92 34.17
CA LEU A 31 55.29 -33.07 32.94
C LEU A 31 54.46 -33.08 31.64
N SER A 32 53.17 -33.43 31.70
CA SER A 32 52.29 -33.47 30.50
C SER A 32 51.70 -32.10 30.12
N GLY A 33 51.79 -31.09 30.99
CA GLY A 33 51.33 -29.72 30.72
C GLY A 33 52.21 -28.88 29.78
N CYS A 34 53.45 -29.32 29.47
CA CYS A 34 54.42 -28.53 28.71
C CYS A 34 54.48 -28.82 27.19
N MET A 35 53.75 -29.81 26.68
CA MET A 35 53.89 -30.23 25.26
C MET A 35 52.80 -29.69 24.32
N ALA A 36 51.76 -29.04 24.85
CA ALA A 36 50.71 -28.45 24.01
C ALA A 36 51.28 -27.30 23.16
N GLY A 37 51.27 -27.46 21.83
CA GLY A 37 51.68 -26.44 20.85
C GLY A 37 53.13 -26.53 20.34
N GLN A 38 54.02 -27.33 20.94
CA GLN A 38 55.45 -27.37 20.56
C GLN A 38 55.68 -27.85 19.11
N ALA A 39 54.89 -28.82 18.64
CA ALA A 39 54.99 -29.32 17.27
C ALA A 39 54.62 -28.24 16.23
N ALA A 40 53.58 -27.45 16.50
CA ALA A 40 53.18 -26.33 15.65
C ALA A 40 54.22 -25.21 15.69
N PHE A 41 54.78 -24.91 16.87
CA PHE A 41 55.86 -23.93 16.99
C PHE A 41 57.12 -24.31 16.19
N ASN A 42 57.52 -25.59 16.21
CA ASN A 42 58.67 -26.06 15.41
C ASN A 42 58.40 -25.98 13.90
N LYS A 43 57.15 -26.25 13.47
CA LYS A 43 56.73 -26.04 12.07
C LYS A 43 56.75 -24.57 11.69
N GLY A 44 56.27 -23.68 12.57
CA GLY A 44 56.37 -22.23 12.39
C GLY A 44 57.82 -21.76 12.26
N ASN A 45 58.74 -22.27 13.08
CA ASN A 45 60.18 -21.99 12.96
C ASN A 45 60.76 -22.46 11.62
N ALA A 46 60.33 -23.63 11.14
CA ALA A 46 60.77 -24.15 9.84
C ALA A 46 60.25 -23.29 8.68
N ALA A 47 58.98 -22.87 8.72
CA ALA A 47 58.39 -21.97 7.73
C ALA A 47 59.08 -20.59 7.74
N MET A 48 59.35 -20.02 8.93
CA MET A 48 60.13 -18.78 9.07
C MET A 48 61.54 -18.87 8.48
N ALA A 49 62.18 -20.04 8.59
CA ALA A 49 63.50 -20.26 8.01
C ALA A 49 63.48 -20.42 6.49
N GLN A 50 62.31 -20.75 5.91
CA GLN A 50 62.07 -20.85 4.48
C GLN A 50 61.54 -19.54 3.86
N GLU A 51 61.42 -18.47 4.67
CA GLU A 51 60.81 -17.19 4.29
C GLU A 51 59.32 -17.28 3.90
N ASP A 52 58.67 -18.42 4.22
CA ASP A 52 57.23 -18.59 4.09
C ASP A 52 56.54 -18.04 5.35
N TYR A 53 56.42 -16.71 5.39
CA TYR A 53 55.93 -15.99 6.55
C TYR A 53 54.43 -16.23 6.80
N ASP A 54 53.65 -16.47 5.75
CA ASP A 54 52.20 -16.70 5.86
C ASP A 54 51.93 -18.06 6.50
N GLN A 55 52.64 -19.11 6.05
CA GLN A 55 52.56 -20.41 6.69
C GLN A 55 53.09 -20.35 8.13
N ALA A 56 54.14 -19.56 8.39
CA ALA A 56 54.64 -19.36 9.73
C ALA A 56 53.61 -18.74 10.69
N ILE A 57 52.84 -17.74 10.23
CA ILE A 57 51.77 -17.11 11.01
C ILE A 57 50.72 -18.16 11.40
N VAL A 58 50.26 -18.98 10.46
CA VAL A 58 49.25 -20.03 10.71
C VAL A 58 49.74 -21.02 11.78
N GLU A 59 50.97 -21.50 11.67
CA GLU A 59 51.54 -22.47 12.60
C GLU A 59 51.84 -21.85 13.98
N TYR A 60 52.24 -20.58 14.05
CA TYR A 60 52.40 -19.87 15.31
C TYR A 60 51.09 -19.49 15.98
N LEU A 61 50.04 -19.18 15.23
CA LEU A 61 48.68 -19.03 15.75
C LEU A 61 48.20 -20.35 16.38
N ALA A 62 48.36 -21.47 15.66
CA ALA A 62 48.02 -22.79 16.17
C ALA A 62 48.85 -23.18 17.42
N ALA A 63 50.10 -22.73 17.53
CA ALA A 63 50.92 -22.89 18.73
C ALA A 63 50.43 -22.01 19.90
N THR A 64 50.05 -20.77 19.62
CA THR A 64 49.56 -19.79 20.60
C THR A 64 48.20 -20.16 21.14
N ASP A 65 47.28 -20.64 20.31
CA ASP A 65 45.95 -21.11 20.72
C ASP A 65 46.03 -22.30 21.68
N LYS A 66 46.97 -23.22 21.43
CA LYS A 66 47.19 -24.39 22.28
C LYS A 66 47.85 -24.04 23.61
N ASN A 67 48.58 -22.93 23.69
CA ASN A 67 49.22 -22.46 24.92
C ASN A 67 49.34 -20.92 24.98
N PRO A 68 48.26 -20.21 25.38
CA PRO A 68 48.22 -18.75 25.35
C PRO A 68 49.17 -18.05 26.34
N GLY A 69 49.63 -18.79 27.37
CA GLY A 69 50.49 -18.27 28.43
C GLY A 69 51.98 -18.20 28.06
N ARG A 70 52.41 -18.80 26.94
CA ARG A 70 53.82 -18.86 26.55
C ARG A 70 54.24 -17.62 25.75
N GLN A 71 55.03 -16.75 26.39
CA GLN A 71 55.50 -15.49 25.78
C GLN A 71 56.30 -15.69 24.49
N GLU A 72 57.08 -16.78 24.40
CA GLU A 72 57.91 -17.10 23.23
C GLU A 72 57.08 -17.26 21.94
N TYR A 73 55.93 -17.95 22.02
CA TYR A 73 55.05 -18.16 20.86
C TYR A 73 54.46 -16.85 20.38
N ARG A 74 54.04 -15.99 21.30
CA ARG A 74 53.50 -14.66 21.00
C ARG A 74 54.54 -13.74 20.38
N LEU A 75 55.79 -13.82 20.83
CA LEU A 75 56.88 -13.04 20.27
C LEU A 75 57.20 -13.47 18.83
N GLN A 76 57.29 -14.78 18.58
CA GLN A 76 57.54 -15.31 17.23
C GLN A 76 56.37 -15.08 16.27
N LEU A 77 55.13 -15.20 16.76
CA LEU A 77 53.94 -14.82 15.99
C LEU A 77 54.01 -13.35 15.56
N ARG A 78 54.33 -12.44 16.49
CA ARG A 78 54.47 -11.01 16.18
C ARG A 78 55.59 -10.75 15.17
N ALA A 79 56.73 -11.43 15.31
CA ALA A 79 57.83 -11.33 14.36
C ALA A 79 57.45 -11.85 12.96
N ALA A 80 56.70 -12.95 12.89
CA ALA A 80 56.20 -13.51 11.63
C ALA A 80 55.22 -12.56 10.93
N VAL A 81 54.28 -11.98 11.69
CA VAL A 81 53.32 -10.97 11.20
C VAL A 81 54.04 -9.76 10.60
N THR A 82 55.01 -9.18 11.31
CA THR A 82 55.76 -8.02 10.80
C THR A 82 56.58 -8.37 9.55
N LYS A 83 57.16 -9.58 9.46
CA LYS A 83 57.91 -10.02 8.28
C LYS A 83 57.01 -10.30 7.07
N SER A 84 55.88 -10.96 7.26
CA SER A 84 54.87 -11.17 6.20
C SER A 84 54.35 -9.83 5.69
N ALA A 85 53.99 -8.90 6.59
CA ALA A 85 53.55 -7.56 6.21
C ALA A 85 54.60 -6.82 5.36
N MET A 86 55.89 -6.92 5.71
CA MET A 86 56.98 -6.37 4.89
C MET A 86 57.11 -7.07 3.53
N ALA A 87 56.99 -8.40 3.48
CA ALA A 87 57.06 -9.17 2.24
C ALA A 87 55.93 -8.78 1.26
N HIS A 88 54.69 -8.71 1.75
CA HIS A 88 53.55 -8.21 0.98
C HIS A 88 53.73 -6.77 0.52
N LYS A 89 54.29 -5.89 1.38
CA LYS A 89 54.62 -4.52 0.95
C LYS A 89 55.64 -4.50 -0.18
N ILE A 90 56.67 -5.35 -0.15
CA ILE A 90 57.69 -5.44 -1.22
C ILE A 90 57.07 -5.97 -2.51
N ALA A 91 56.26 -7.03 -2.43
CA ALA A 91 55.51 -7.54 -3.57
C ALA A 91 54.59 -6.46 -4.18
N GLY A 92 53.94 -5.67 -3.33
CA GLY A 92 53.16 -4.49 -3.71
C GLY A 92 53.99 -3.42 -4.42
N ASP A 93 55.20 -3.11 -3.94
CA ASP A 93 56.11 -2.15 -4.61
C ASP A 93 56.51 -2.63 -6.01
N ASP A 94 56.81 -3.92 -6.16
CA ASP A 94 57.19 -4.51 -7.45
C ASP A 94 56.02 -4.44 -8.45
N LEU A 95 54.81 -4.74 -8.01
CA LEU A 95 53.59 -4.61 -8.82
C LEU A 95 53.29 -3.14 -9.17
N PHE A 96 53.49 -2.23 -8.20
CA PHE A 96 53.30 -0.80 -8.40
C PHE A 96 54.29 -0.25 -9.44
N ALA A 97 55.56 -0.70 -9.41
CA ALA A 97 56.57 -0.36 -10.41
C ALA A 97 56.21 -0.87 -11.82
N GLN A 98 55.49 -1.99 -11.90
CA GLN A 98 54.94 -2.54 -13.14
C GLN A 98 53.64 -1.85 -13.61
N GLN A 99 53.19 -0.79 -12.93
CA GLN A 99 51.90 -0.12 -13.17
C GLN A 99 50.67 -1.02 -12.96
N ARG A 100 50.82 -2.12 -12.23
CA ARG A 100 49.72 -3.05 -11.89
C ARG A 100 49.07 -2.63 -10.58
N TYR A 101 48.49 -1.43 -10.55
CA TYR A 101 48.04 -0.77 -9.32
C TYR A 101 46.93 -1.53 -8.58
N ALA A 102 46.04 -2.23 -9.30
CA ALA A 102 44.98 -3.03 -8.68
C ALA A 102 45.54 -4.21 -7.86
N GLU A 103 46.56 -4.88 -8.38
CA GLU A 103 47.21 -6.00 -7.70
C GLU A 103 48.13 -5.49 -6.58
N ALA A 104 48.86 -4.40 -6.83
CA ALA A 104 49.65 -3.72 -5.81
C ALA A 104 48.79 -3.29 -4.61
N TYR A 105 47.59 -2.74 -4.86
CA TYR A 105 46.64 -2.38 -3.81
C TYR A 105 46.26 -3.57 -2.93
N GLN A 106 46.04 -4.76 -3.50
CA GLN A 106 45.73 -5.96 -2.72
C GLN A 106 46.89 -6.38 -1.83
N GLU A 107 48.11 -6.36 -2.36
CA GLU A 107 49.32 -6.67 -1.58
C GLU A 107 49.55 -5.66 -0.45
N TYR A 108 49.39 -4.35 -0.71
CA TYR A 108 49.50 -3.35 0.34
C TYR A 108 48.38 -3.45 1.38
N ARG A 109 47.17 -3.84 0.96
CA ARG A 109 46.05 -4.09 1.87
C ARG A 109 46.34 -5.26 2.79
N LEU A 110 46.85 -6.38 2.26
CA LEU A 110 47.28 -7.52 3.06
C LEU A 110 48.38 -7.11 4.06
N ALA A 111 49.36 -6.32 3.61
CA ALA A 111 50.40 -5.79 4.50
C ALA A 111 49.84 -4.92 5.63
N ALA A 112 48.87 -4.05 5.34
CA ALA A 112 48.23 -3.18 6.32
C ALA A 112 47.27 -3.93 7.28
N GLU A 113 46.59 -4.98 6.79
CA GLU A 113 45.73 -5.85 7.60
C GLU A 113 46.56 -6.71 8.57
N LEU A 114 47.73 -7.18 8.13
CA LEU A 114 48.67 -7.94 8.95
C LEU A 114 49.34 -7.06 10.02
N ASP A 115 49.90 -5.92 9.64
CA ASP A 115 50.55 -4.99 10.55
C ASP A 115 50.05 -3.56 10.36
N GLY A 116 48.98 -3.20 11.09
CA GLY A 116 48.41 -1.87 11.07
C GLY A 116 49.33 -0.75 11.58
N SER A 117 50.51 -1.07 12.13
CA SER A 117 51.54 -0.08 12.49
C SER A 117 52.49 0.26 11.34
N LEU A 118 52.44 -0.49 10.23
CA LEU A 118 53.26 -0.27 9.04
C LEU A 118 52.68 0.87 8.18
N TYR A 119 52.85 2.11 8.64
CA TYR A 119 52.31 3.31 7.97
C TYR A 119 52.71 3.43 6.49
N VAL A 120 53.91 2.96 6.11
CA VAL A 120 54.38 2.99 4.72
C VAL A 120 53.51 2.12 3.81
N ALA A 121 53.02 0.97 4.28
CA ALA A 121 52.11 0.13 3.50
C ALA A 121 50.74 0.79 3.32
N ILE A 122 50.23 1.47 4.34
CA ILE A 122 48.96 2.23 4.28
C ILE A 122 49.05 3.39 3.29
N ASP A 123 50.17 4.12 3.31
CA ASP A 123 50.42 5.23 2.39
C ASP A 123 50.51 4.73 0.94
N ARG A 124 51.29 3.66 0.71
CA ARG A 124 51.38 2.98 -0.59
C ARG A 124 50.05 2.41 -1.08
N MET A 125 49.24 1.88 -0.18
CA MET A 125 47.89 1.41 -0.49
C MET A 125 47.02 2.55 -1.01
N ARG A 126 47.05 3.72 -0.37
CA ARG A 126 46.32 4.91 -0.83
C ARG A 126 46.82 5.39 -2.18
N ASP A 127 48.13 5.48 -2.37
CA ASP A 127 48.73 5.83 -3.65
C ASP A 127 48.29 4.88 -4.78
N ALA A 128 48.32 3.57 -4.52
CA ALA A 128 47.88 2.55 -5.47
C ALA A 128 46.39 2.68 -5.76
N GLN A 129 45.56 2.97 -4.76
CA GLN A 129 44.14 3.21 -4.92
C GLN A 129 43.86 4.43 -5.80
N THR A 130 44.53 5.56 -5.54
CA THR A 130 44.37 6.80 -6.31
C THR A 130 44.78 6.60 -7.77
N ARG A 131 45.90 5.89 -8.02
CA ARG A 131 46.35 5.58 -9.39
C ARG A 131 45.44 4.59 -10.11
N MET A 132 44.95 3.57 -9.40
CA MET A 132 43.95 2.64 -9.93
C MET A 132 42.65 3.37 -10.33
N GLN A 133 42.18 4.31 -9.50
CA GLN A 133 41.01 5.13 -9.81
C GLN A 133 41.27 6.04 -11.01
N ALA A 134 42.43 6.69 -11.07
CA ALA A 134 42.83 7.50 -12.22
C ALA A 134 42.86 6.66 -13.52
N GLU A 135 43.42 5.45 -13.50
CA GLU A 135 43.42 4.55 -14.66
C GLU A 135 42.02 4.08 -15.08
N ALA A 136 41.12 3.88 -14.12
CA ALA A 136 39.72 3.57 -14.43
C ALA A 136 39.04 4.73 -15.16
N LEU A 137 39.23 5.96 -14.68
CA LEU A 137 38.74 7.18 -15.34
C LEU A 137 39.34 7.35 -16.73
N LEU A 138 40.63 7.04 -16.94
CA LEU A 138 41.23 7.13 -18.27
C LEU A 138 40.67 6.10 -19.26
N ARG A 139 40.35 4.88 -18.80
CA ARG A 139 39.65 3.89 -19.64
C ARG A 139 38.25 4.37 -20.02
N GLU A 140 37.53 4.99 -19.10
CA GLU A 140 36.23 5.61 -19.37
C GLU A 140 36.37 6.75 -20.38
N ALA A 141 37.36 7.64 -20.19
CA ALA A 141 37.64 8.72 -21.13
C ALA A 141 37.98 8.20 -22.53
N GLU A 142 38.75 7.13 -22.65
CA GLU A 142 39.05 6.50 -23.94
C GLU A 142 37.81 5.90 -24.60
N ALA A 143 36.91 5.26 -23.83
CA ALA A 143 35.64 4.79 -24.34
C ALA A 143 34.75 5.95 -24.82
N LEU A 144 34.73 7.07 -24.08
CA LEU A 144 34.02 8.29 -24.48
C LEU A 144 34.60 8.89 -25.76
N LEU A 145 35.93 8.89 -25.92
CA LEU A 145 36.59 9.33 -27.16
C LEU A 145 36.25 8.41 -28.34
N GLN A 146 36.20 7.09 -28.14
CA GLN A 146 35.74 6.15 -29.17
C GLN A 146 34.27 6.39 -29.56
N GLY A 147 33.46 6.87 -28.62
CA GLY A 147 32.07 7.28 -28.84
C GLY A 147 31.88 8.71 -29.37
N ASN A 148 32.94 9.42 -29.78
CA ASN A 148 32.91 10.82 -30.22
C ASN A 148 32.32 11.80 -29.17
N ARG A 149 32.52 11.54 -27.87
CA ARG A 149 32.07 12.40 -26.76
C ARG A 149 33.25 13.09 -26.09
N THR A 150 33.88 14.01 -26.82
CA THR A 150 35.15 14.63 -26.46
C THR A 150 35.05 15.57 -25.26
N ARG A 151 33.95 16.33 -25.10
CA ARG A 151 33.76 17.17 -23.90
C ARG A 151 33.66 16.35 -22.62
N GLN A 152 32.88 15.28 -22.65
CA GLN A 152 32.74 14.37 -21.51
C GLN A 152 34.08 13.69 -21.21
N ALA A 153 34.79 13.23 -22.25
CA ALA A 153 36.14 12.69 -22.09
C ALA A 153 37.10 13.72 -21.46
N ALA A 154 37.04 15.00 -21.86
CA ALA A 154 37.86 16.06 -21.29
C ALA A 154 37.60 16.26 -19.79
N GLN A 155 36.34 16.30 -19.38
CA GLN A 155 35.96 16.40 -17.96
C GLN A 155 36.45 15.19 -17.16
N VAL A 156 36.32 13.98 -17.71
CA VAL A 156 36.80 12.75 -17.05
C VAL A 156 38.33 12.73 -16.97
N ILE A 157 39.04 13.22 -17.99
CA ILE A 157 40.50 13.37 -17.97
C ILE A 157 40.93 14.42 -16.94
N ASP A 158 40.20 15.53 -16.82
CA ASP A 158 40.48 16.53 -15.78
C ASP A 158 40.30 15.95 -14.39
N LYS A 159 39.26 15.13 -14.15
CA LYS A 159 39.09 14.37 -12.91
C LYS A 159 40.25 13.39 -12.66
N ALA A 160 40.76 12.72 -13.70
CA ALA A 160 41.93 11.86 -13.54
C ALA A 160 43.19 12.66 -13.17
N LEU A 161 43.36 13.86 -13.73
CA LEU A 161 44.47 14.77 -13.44
C LEU A 161 44.37 15.46 -12.06
N THR A 162 43.17 15.64 -11.50
CA THR A 162 43.04 16.11 -10.10
C THR A 162 43.49 15.04 -9.11
N LEU A 163 43.30 13.76 -9.43
CA LEU A 163 43.80 12.65 -8.62
C LEU A 163 45.31 12.45 -8.78
N VAL A 164 45.81 12.47 -10.01
CA VAL A 164 47.24 12.28 -10.33
C VAL A 164 47.69 13.35 -11.34
N PRO A 165 48.19 14.51 -10.86
CA PRO A 165 48.54 15.65 -11.74
C PRO A 165 49.55 15.34 -12.84
N ASP A 166 50.53 14.48 -12.55
CA ASP A 166 51.62 14.15 -13.48
C ASP A 166 51.36 12.86 -14.28
N HIS A 167 50.10 12.45 -14.43
CA HIS A 167 49.78 11.21 -15.14
C HIS A 167 50.03 11.36 -16.65
N GLN A 168 51.14 10.81 -17.15
CA GLN A 168 51.61 10.97 -18.54
C GLN A 168 50.53 10.67 -19.60
N ARG A 169 49.84 9.54 -19.49
CA ARG A 169 48.74 9.16 -20.42
C ARG A 169 47.58 10.15 -20.42
N ALA A 170 47.23 10.71 -19.26
CA ALA A 170 46.14 11.70 -19.13
C ALA A 170 46.52 13.01 -19.83
N LEU A 171 47.77 13.46 -19.66
CA LEU A 171 48.31 14.65 -20.33
C LEU A 171 48.37 14.47 -21.85
N GLU A 172 48.75 13.29 -22.34
CA GLU A 172 48.73 12.96 -23.78
C GLU A 172 47.30 13.00 -24.35
N LEU A 173 46.33 12.38 -23.67
CA LEU A 173 44.92 12.42 -24.08
C LEU A 173 44.37 13.85 -24.07
N LYS A 174 44.69 14.65 -23.03
CA LYS A 174 44.32 16.06 -22.94
C LYS A 174 44.93 16.89 -24.07
N GLY A 175 46.19 16.61 -24.44
CA GLY A 175 46.86 17.24 -25.58
C GLY A 175 46.20 16.94 -26.92
N LYS A 176 45.74 15.71 -27.12
CA LYS A 176 44.96 15.32 -28.31
C LYS A 176 43.65 16.10 -28.41
N ILE A 177 42.90 16.20 -27.29
CA ILE A 177 41.63 16.93 -27.24
C ILE A 177 41.81 18.42 -27.53
N ARG A 178 42.86 19.04 -26.97
CA ARG A 178 43.13 20.48 -27.13
C ARG A 178 43.38 20.91 -28.58
N THR A 179 43.77 19.97 -29.45
CA THR A 179 44.09 20.27 -30.86
C THR A 179 42.86 20.28 -31.76
N SER A 180 41.79 19.58 -31.38
CA SER A 180 40.56 19.46 -32.16
C SER A 180 39.49 20.44 -31.65
N GLN A 181 38.97 21.28 -32.53
CA GLN A 181 37.87 22.20 -32.24
C GLN A 181 36.55 21.54 -32.64
N PHE A 182 35.55 21.61 -31.77
CA PHE A 182 34.26 20.94 -31.97
C PHE A 182 33.10 21.93 -31.93
N ALA A 183 32.15 21.76 -32.85
CA ALA A 183 30.84 22.40 -32.80
C ALA A 183 29.81 21.36 -32.33
N LEU A 184 28.92 21.74 -31.40
CA LEU A 184 27.82 20.89 -30.97
C LEU A 184 26.62 21.16 -31.85
N VAL A 185 26.10 20.12 -32.49
CA VAL A 185 24.88 20.21 -33.29
C VAL A 185 23.99 19.04 -32.91
N ASP A 186 22.80 19.33 -32.36
CA ASP A 186 21.83 18.36 -31.84
C ASP A 186 22.45 17.32 -30.89
N GLY A 187 23.32 17.78 -29.99
CA GLY A 187 24.00 16.93 -29.00
C GLY A 187 25.11 16.03 -29.57
N VAL A 188 25.43 16.14 -30.86
CA VAL A 188 26.53 15.43 -31.52
C VAL A 188 27.68 16.41 -31.78
N GLU A 189 28.90 15.99 -31.45
CA GLU A 189 30.11 16.79 -31.67
C GLU A 189 30.63 16.61 -33.10
N LEU A 190 30.76 17.73 -33.81
CA LEU A 190 31.34 17.80 -35.15
C LEU A 190 32.72 18.44 -35.08
N GLU A 191 33.71 17.82 -35.72
CA GLU A 191 35.07 18.35 -35.77
C GLU A 191 35.14 19.45 -36.84
N VAL A 192 35.15 20.70 -36.39
CA VAL A 192 35.17 21.88 -37.27
C VAL A 192 36.58 22.44 -37.39
N THR A 193 36.86 23.03 -38.56
CA THR A 193 38.16 23.66 -38.83
C THR A 193 38.36 24.93 -38.01
N SER A 194 37.26 25.63 -37.69
CA SER A 194 37.25 26.83 -36.86
C SER A 194 35.90 26.95 -36.14
N THR A 195 35.91 27.31 -34.86
CA THR A 195 34.71 27.73 -34.11
C THR A 195 34.49 29.25 -34.16
N GLN A 196 35.27 29.97 -34.97
CA GLN A 196 35.11 31.42 -35.10
C GLN A 196 33.76 31.77 -35.75
N LEU A 197 33.24 32.93 -35.37
CA LEU A 197 32.01 33.48 -35.94
C LEU A 197 32.21 33.78 -37.42
N ILE A 198 31.22 33.44 -38.23
CA ILE A 198 31.23 33.60 -39.69
C ILE A 198 30.15 34.58 -40.13
N ASP A 199 30.49 35.39 -41.13
CA ASP A 199 29.53 36.25 -41.84
C ASP A 199 29.12 35.54 -43.13
N LEU A 200 27.83 35.27 -43.28
CA LEU A 200 27.26 34.61 -44.44
C LEU A 200 26.26 35.52 -45.14
N ASN A 201 26.48 35.76 -46.43
CA ASN A 201 25.60 36.56 -47.27
C ASN A 201 25.29 35.82 -48.57
N PHE A 202 24.21 35.05 -48.56
CA PHE A 202 23.66 34.39 -49.73
C PHE A 202 22.54 35.25 -50.29
N LYS A 203 22.66 35.66 -51.55
CA LYS A 203 21.63 36.39 -52.29
C LYS A 203 21.31 35.61 -53.55
N ASP A 204 20.12 35.02 -53.59
CA ASP A 204 19.64 34.23 -54.74
C ASP A 204 20.63 33.11 -55.13
N THR A 205 21.30 32.50 -54.14
CA THR A 205 22.35 31.48 -54.32
C THR A 205 21.73 30.09 -54.42
N LYS A 206 22.23 29.23 -55.32
CA LYS A 206 21.73 27.85 -55.41
C LYS A 206 22.13 27.07 -54.16
N LEU A 207 21.26 26.17 -53.71
CA LEU A 207 21.46 25.44 -52.47
C LEU A 207 22.78 24.62 -52.41
N PRO A 208 23.18 23.88 -53.46
CA PRO A 208 24.47 23.18 -53.44
C PRO A 208 25.66 24.13 -53.32
N ASP A 209 25.63 25.26 -54.04
CA ASP A 209 26.69 26.27 -54.01
C ASP A 209 26.80 26.92 -52.61
N ALA A 210 25.66 27.15 -51.95
CA ALA A 210 25.64 27.67 -50.59
C ALA A 210 26.26 26.69 -49.58
N PHE A 211 25.94 25.40 -49.66
CA PHE A 211 26.55 24.37 -48.79
C PHE A 211 28.02 24.10 -49.13
N GLU A 212 28.45 24.30 -50.39
CA GLU A 212 29.87 24.24 -50.76
C GLU A 212 30.66 25.38 -50.06
N ILE A 213 30.10 26.59 -50.01
CA ILE A 213 30.70 27.71 -49.28
C ILE A 213 30.80 27.39 -47.79
N ILE A 214 29.72 26.87 -47.19
CA ILE A 214 29.73 26.46 -45.77
C ILE A 214 30.77 25.36 -45.54
N THR A 215 30.91 24.39 -46.45
CA THR A 215 31.93 23.32 -46.39
C THR A 215 33.34 23.90 -46.32
N ARG A 216 33.64 24.89 -47.18
CA ARG A 216 34.97 25.53 -47.20
C ARG A 216 35.28 26.32 -45.92
N LEU A 217 34.25 26.86 -45.27
CA LEU A 217 34.39 27.64 -44.04
C LEU A 217 34.46 26.76 -42.79
N SER A 218 33.62 25.71 -42.69
CA SER A 218 33.54 24.85 -41.51
C SER A 218 34.46 23.63 -41.58
N GLY A 219 34.84 23.19 -42.78
CA GLY A 219 35.51 21.92 -43.04
C GLY A 219 34.61 20.68 -42.94
N ILE A 220 33.29 20.88 -42.82
CA ILE A 220 32.30 19.81 -42.80
C ILE A 220 31.77 19.58 -44.22
N ASN A 221 31.90 18.35 -44.72
CA ASN A 221 31.40 17.96 -46.02
C ASN A 221 29.89 17.69 -45.97
N PHE A 222 29.14 18.35 -46.85
CA PHE A 222 27.71 18.08 -47.04
C PHE A 222 27.46 17.19 -48.25
N ILE A 223 26.67 16.13 -48.08
CA ILE A 223 26.17 15.27 -49.14
C ILE A 223 24.68 15.56 -49.29
N LEU A 224 24.25 16.04 -50.45
CA LEU A 224 22.84 16.29 -50.72
C LEU A 224 22.20 15.01 -51.28
N ASP A 225 21.07 14.61 -50.71
CA ASP A 225 20.22 13.54 -51.24
C ASP A 225 19.62 13.93 -52.60
N GLU A 226 19.32 12.94 -53.45
CA GLU A 226 18.81 13.16 -54.83
C GLU A 226 17.50 13.95 -54.87
N ASP A 227 16.67 13.84 -53.83
CA ASP A 227 15.38 14.52 -53.75
C ASP A 227 15.49 15.96 -53.21
N VAL A 228 16.70 16.44 -52.90
CA VAL A 228 16.92 17.82 -52.48
C VAL A 228 16.75 18.75 -53.67
N ARG A 229 15.76 19.64 -53.57
CA ARG A 229 15.47 20.63 -54.61
C ARG A 229 16.62 21.62 -54.74
N ASN A 230 17.04 21.88 -55.99
CA ASN A 230 18.02 22.90 -56.32
C ASN A 230 17.38 24.30 -56.37
N ASP A 231 16.64 24.64 -55.33
CA ASP A 231 16.02 25.96 -55.18
C ASP A 231 17.08 27.00 -54.79
N LYS A 232 16.75 28.28 -55.02
CA LYS A 232 17.62 29.39 -54.62
C LYS A 232 17.30 29.80 -53.20
N THR A 233 18.33 30.07 -52.41
CA THR A 233 18.22 30.49 -51.01
C THR A 233 18.83 31.88 -50.82
N THR A 234 18.23 32.64 -49.91
CA THR A 234 18.72 33.96 -49.51
C THR A 234 18.82 33.97 -48.00
N LEU A 235 20.03 34.19 -47.48
CA LEU A 235 20.32 34.16 -46.05
C LEU A 235 21.39 35.22 -45.76
N PHE A 236 21.12 36.05 -44.77
CA PHE A 236 22.07 37.04 -44.28
C PHE A 236 22.28 36.81 -42.78
N LEU A 237 23.50 36.47 -42.40
CA LEU A 237 23.92 36.26 -41.02
C LEU A 237 25.23 36.99 -40.78
N GLU A 238 25.27 37.82 -39.73
CA GLU A 238 26.49 38.43 -39.23
C GLU A 238 26.85 37.77 -37.91
N LYS A 239 28.14 37.50 -37.70
CA LYS A 239 28.69 36.95 -36.46
C LYS A 239 27.97 35.68 -35.98
N ALA A 240 27.58 34.80 -36.90
CA ALA A 240 26.88 33.57 -36.55
C ALA A 240 27.86 32.42 -36.32
N THR A 241 27.51 31.48 -35.44
CA THR A 241 28.24 30.21 -35.36
C THR A 241 27.87 29.29 -36.53
N PHE A 242 28.73 28.32 -36.83
CA PHE A 242 28.43 27.30 -37.85
C PHE A 242 27.12 26.55 -37.54
N ALA A 243 26.86 26.21 -36.28
CA ALA A 243 25.65 25.51 -35.85
C ALA A 243 24.38 26.32 -36.13
N GLN A 244 24.41 27.62 -35.83
CA GLN A 244 23.32 28.56 -36.09
C GLN A 244 23.04 28.73 -37.59
N ALA A 245 24.10 28.93 -38.37
CA ALA A 245 24.00 29.04 -39.82
C ALA A 245 23.42 27.77 -40.44
N LEU A 246 23.87 26.60 -39.98
CA LEU A 246 23.35 25.31 -40.43
C LEU A 246 21.87 25.13 -40.04
N GLU A 247 21.50 25.41 -38.79
CA GLU A 247 20.11 25.27 -38.32
C GLU A 247 19.14 26.13 -39.15
N LEU A 248 19.50 27.40 -39.42
CA LEU A 248 18.68 28.30 -40.23
C LEU A 248 18.62 27.86 -41.70
N MET A 249 19.76 27.47 -42.29
CA MET A 249 19.78 26.96 -43.67
C MET A 249 18.89 25.73 -43.84
N LEU A 250 18.88 24.80 -42.87
CA LEU A 250 18.04 23.63 -42.92
C LEU A 250 16.56 24.00 -42.77
N ARG A 251 16.20 24.80 -41.77
CA ARG A 251 14.80 25.21 -41.53
C ARG A 251 14.21 26.00 -42.69
N MET A 252 14.94 26.99 -43.21
CA MET A 252 14.47 27.84 -44.32
C MET A 252 14.22 27.05 -45.60
N ASN A 253 15.04 26.04 -45.87
CA ASN A 253 14.93 25.22 -47.08
C ASN A 253 14.16 23.90 -46.84
N LYS A 254 13.51 23.74 -45.68
CA LYS A 254 12.77 22.52 -45.27
C LYS A 254 13.60 21.25 -45.42
N LEU A 255 14.88 21.34 -45.09
CA LEU A 255 15.80 20.22 -45.05
C LEU A 255 15.96 19.72 -43.61
N ASP A 256 16.37 18.46 -43.51
CA ASP A 256 16.87 17.84 -42.29
C ASP A 256 18.25 17.24 -42.57
N LYS A 257 18.91 16.75 -41.52
CA LYS A 257 20.29 16.28 -41.60
C LYS A 257 20.50 14.94 -40.91
N LYS A 258 21.43 14.15 -41.45
CA LYS A 258 21.97 12.94 -40.83
C LYS A 258 23.48 13.08 -40.72
N ILE A 259 23.99 13.06 -39.49
CA ILE A 259 25.43 13.07 -39.24
C ILE A 259 25.97 11.67 -39.52
N LEU A 260 26.90 11.56 -40.48
CA LEU A 260 27.51 10.28 -40.85
C LEU A 260 28.79 10.02 -40.06
N ASN A 261 29.59 11.07 -39.82
CA ASN A 261 30.78 11.06 -38.99
C ASN A 261 31.13 12.49 -38.55
N SER A 262 32.26 12.69 -37.87
CA SER A 262 32.68 14.00 -37.33
C SER A 262 32.89 15.10 -38.40
N LYS A 263 33.02 14.74 -39.69
CA LYS A 263 33.30 15.66 -40.80
C LYS A 263 32.30 15.59 -41.95
N THR A 264 31.29 14.74 -41.90
CA THR A 264 30.36 14.53 -43.03
C THR A 264 28.92 14.47 -42.56
N ILE A 265 28.07 15.26 -43.22
CA ILE A 265 26.63 15.34 -42.97
C ILE A 265 25.87 15.09 -44.27
N ILE A 266 24.85 14.24 -44.22
CA ILE A 266 23.90 14.05 -45.32
C ILE A 266 22.71 15.00 -45.10
N LEU A 267 22.28 15.70 -46.14
CA LEU A 267 21.16 16.61 -46.14
C LEU A 267 20.03 16.02 -46.99
N TYR A 268 18.82 15.98 -46.43
CA TYR A 268 17.64 15.43 -47.10
C TYR A 268 16.41 16.31 -46.89
N PRO A 269 15.39 16.24 -47.75
CA PRO A 269 14.13 16.96 -47.52
C PRO A 269 13.44 16.47 -46.25
N LYS A 270 12.95 17.39 -45.40
CA LYS A 270 12.19 17.07 -44.17
C LYS A 270 10.79 16.56 -44.52
N THR A 271 10.73 15.33 -45.03
CA THR A 271 9.49 14.60 -45.36
C THR A 271 9.41 13.31 -44.56
N ARG A 272 8.19 12.82 -44.31
CA ARG A 272 7.96 11.58 -43.54
C ARG A 272 8.64 10.36 -44.13
N ASP A 273 8.81 10.30 -45.45
CA ASP A 273 9.42 9.14 -46.10
C ASP A 273 10.95 9.15 -45.95
N LYS A 274 11.59 10.33 -46.04
CA LYS A 274 13.02 10.48 -45.81
C LYS A 274 13.39 10.33 -44.33
N GLN A 275 12.57 10.85 -43.42
CA GLN A 275 12.72 10.62 -41.99
C GLN A 275 12.76 9.12 -41.64
N LYS A 276 11.84 8.32 -42.21
CA LYS A 276 11.88 6.85 -42.03
C LYS A 276 13.16 6.19 -42.56
N GLN A 277 13.81 6.79 -43.56
CA GLN A 277 15.01 6.26 -44.20
C GLN A 277 16.29 6.64 -43.43
N PHE A 278 16.37 7.86 -42.90
CA PHE A 278 17.59 8.42 -42.31
C PHE A 278 17.58 8.46 -40.78
N ASP A 279 16.41 8.52 -40.13
CA ASP A 279 16.33 8.61 -38.67
C ASP A 279 16.69 7.26 -38.04
N ASP A 280 17.51 7.30 -36.99
CA ASP A 280 17.78 6.10 -36.20
C ASP A 280 16.56 5.76 -35.35
N GLN A 281 16.26 4.47 -35.25
CA GLN A 281 15.29 3.96 -34.29
C GLN A 281 16.01 3.05 -33.31
N ILE A 282 15.72 3.21 -32.02
CA ILE A 282 16.19 2.31 -30.99
C ILE A 282 14.99 1.63 -30.33
N ILE A 283 15.20 0.41 -29.86
CA ILE A 283 14.24 -0.31 -29.03
C ILE A 283 14.78 -0.27 -27.61
N GLN A 284 14.02 0.33 -26.70
CA GLN A 284 14.38 0.40 -25.29
C GLN A 284 13.25 -0.15 -24.43
N THR A 285 13.62 -1.03 -23.50
CA THR A 285 12.71 -1.57 -22.48
C THR A 285 12.85 -0.74 -21.22
N PHE A 286 11.71 -0.29 -20.69
CA PHE A 286 11.61 0.39 -19.41
C PHE A 286 10.90 -0.53 -18.42
N TYR A 287 11.56 -0.81 -17.30
CA TYR A 287 10.98 -1.56 -16.18
C TYR A 287 10.40 -0.55 -15.19
N LEU A 288 9.13 -0.73 -14.82
CA LEU A 288 8.39 0.19 -13.97
C LEU A 288 8.22 -0.43 -12.57
N SER A 289 8.46 0.37 -11.53
CA SER A 289 8.45 -0.10 -10.14
C SER A 289 7.10 0.13 -9.46
N HIS A 290 6.48 1.27 -9.69
CA HIS A 290 5.27 1.75 -9.02
C HIS A 290 4.19 2.16 -10.03
N LEU A 291 4.58 2.77 -11.15
CA LEU A 291 3.68 3.13 -12.25
C LEU A 291 3.22 1.87 -13.02
N GLU A 292 1.93 1.75 -13.31
CA GLU A 292 1.42 0.64 -14.10
C GLU A 292 1.79 0.81 -15.58
N ALA A 293 2.24 -0.27 -16.23
CA ALA A 293 2.61 -0.24 -17.65
C ALA A 293 1.52 0.32 -18.57
N LYS A 294 0.24 0.03 -18.31
CA LYS A 294 -0.89 0.55 -19.11
C LYS A 294 -1.03 2.07 -18.99
N GLU A 295 -0.93 2.60 -17.78
CA GLU A 295 -0.97 4.04 -17.51
C GLU A 295 0.22 4.75 -18.15
N ALA A 296 1.43 4.19 -18.02
CA ALA A 296 2.62 4.71 -18.66
C ALA A 296 2.47 4.80 -20.19
N VAL A 297 1.91 3.76 -20.82
CA VAL A 297 1.66 3.77 -22.28
C VAL A 297 0.65 4.85 -22.68
N ASN A 298 -0.41 5.05 -21.92
CA ASN A 298 -1.41 6.08 -22.20
C ASN A 298 -0.80 7.48 -22.10
N MET A 299 0.00 7.73 -21.06
CA MET A 299 0.74 8.98 -20.89
C MET A 299 1.67 9.24 -22.08
N LEU A 300 2.53 8.28 -22.42
CA LEU A 300 3.53 8.44 -23.49
C LEU A 300 2.91 8.57 -24.88
N ARG A 301 1.79 7.87 -25.15
CA ARG A 301 1.02 8.05 -26.39
C ARG A 301 0.43 9.44 -26.52
N THR A 302 -0.03 10.02 -25.41
CA THR A 302 -0.69 11.33 -25.42
C THR A 302 0.33 12.46 -25.52
N LEU A 303 1.42 12.38 -24.77
CA LEU A 303 2.41 13.46 -24.67
C LEU A 303 3.47 13.43 -25.77
N LEU A 304 3.96 12.25 -26.14
CA LEU A 304 5.08 12.07 -27.08
C LEU A 304 4.65 11.41 -28.40
N GLN A 305 3.34 11.19 -28.61
CA GLN A 305 2.78 10.57 -29.81
C GLN A 305 3.39 9.19 -30.16
N VAL A 306 3.90 8.47 -29.16
CA VAL A 306 4.62 7.20 -29.36
C VAL A 306 3.67 6.11 -29.84
N ARG A 307 3.87 5.61 -31.06
CA ARG A 307 2.95 4.61 -31.66
C ARG A 307 3.38 3.17 -31.42
N LYS A 308 4.68 2.90 -31.50
CA LYS A 308 5.25 1.55 -31.44
C LYS A 308 5.64 1.21 -30.00
N VAL A 309 4.64 0.90 -29.19
CA VAL A 309 4.81 0.49 -27.79
C VAL A 309 4.21 -0.88 -27.57
N TYR A 310 4.96 -1.77 -26.92
CA TYR A 310 4.51 -3.09 -26.48
C TYR A 310 4.55 -3.17 -24.96
N VAL A 311 3.46 -3.66 -24.36
CA VAL A 311 3.32 -3.81 -22.91
C VAL A 311 3.60 -5.25 -22.51
N GLN A 312 4.49 -5.44 -21.54
CA GLN A 312 4.80 -6.73 -20.96
C GLN A 312 4.27 -6.78 -19.51
N GLU A 313 3.03 -7.22 -19.36
CA GLU A 313 2.32 -7.20 -18.08
C GLU A 313 3.02 -8.02 -16.98
N GLY A 314 3.55 -9.20 -17.33
CA GLY A 314 4.20 -10.08 -16.35
C GLY A 314 5.48 -9.52 -15.72
N LEU A 315 6.12 -8.52 -16.32
CA LEU A 315 7.32 -7.85 -15.79
C LEU A 315 7.06 -6.38 -15.42
N ASN A 316 5.81 -5.91 -15.50
CA ASN A 316 5.46 -4.48 -15.45
C ASN A 316 6.43 -3.61 -16.26
N ALA A 317 6.63 -3.97 -17.54
CA ALA A 317 7.60 -3.32 -18.41
C ALA A 317 6.96 -2.86 -19.72
N ILE A 318 7.51 -1.78 -20.29
CA ILE A 318 7.12 -1.28 -21.61
C ILE A 318 8.32 -1.29 -22.54
N VAL A 319 8.10 -1.78 -23.76
CA VAL A 319 9.10 -1.79 -24.83
C VAL A 319 8.71 -0.74 -25.84
N ILE A 320 9.53 0.29 -25.98
CA ILE A 320 9.29 1.41 -26.87
C ILE A 320 10.28 1.34 -28.04
N ARG A 321 9.78 1.49 -29.27
CA ARG A 321 10.60 1.66 -30.46
C ARG A 321 10.40 3.05 -31.05
N ASP A 322 11.35 3.94 -30.85
CA ASP A 322 11.27 5.30 -31.39
C ASP A 322 12.66 5.92 -31.62
N GLN A 323 12.69 7.19 -32.03
CA GLN A 323 13.92 7.99 -32.15
C GLN A 323 14.63 8.13 -30.79
N PRO A 324 15.98 8.18 -30.76
CA PRO A 324 16.74 8.33 -29.51
C PRO A 324 16.32 9.51 -28.63
N GLU A 325 15.88 10.62 -29.23
CA GLU A 325 15.46 11.82 -28.51
C GLU A 325 14.11 11.63 -27.80
N VAL A 326 13.14 11.04 -28.50
CA VAL A 326 11.83 10.65 -27.95
C VAL A 326 12.01 9.65 -26.80
N ILE A 327 12.92 8.69 -26.94
CA ILE A 327 13.21 7.70 -25.91
C ILE A 327 13.81 8.35 -24.65
N LYS A 328 14.71 9.34 -24.80
CA LYS A 328 15.23 10.11 -23.66
C LYS A 328 14.15 10.93 -22.96
N LEU A 329 13.23 11.54 -23.72
CA LEU A 329 12.09 12.25 -23.14
C LEU A 329 11.16 11.28 -22.41
N ALA A 330 10.86 10.13 -23.00
CA ALA A 330 10.08 9.08 -22.38
C ALA A 330 10.73 8.61 -21.07
N GLN A 331 12.06 8.42 -21.07
CA GLN A 331 12.81 8.09 -19.87
C GLN A 331 12.61 9.13 -18.77
N LYS A 332 12.82 10.42 -19.06
CA LYS A 332 12.64 11.49 -18.07
C LYS A 332 11.20 11.56 -17.55
N LEU A 333 10.20 11.38 -18.42
CA LEU A 333 8.79 11.35 -18.01
C LEU A 333 8.48 10.15 -17.12
N ILE A 334 9.02 8.98 -17.43
CA ILE A 334 8.86 7.78 -16.58
C ILE A 334 9.54 8.02 -15.23
N GLU A 335 10.79 8.51 -15.20
CA GLU A 335 11.52 8.81 -13.97
C GLU A 335 10.81 9.86 -13.09
N ALA A 336 10.13 10.83 -13.71
CA ALA A 336 9.36 11.82 -12.99
C ALA A 336 8.10 11.24 -12.34
N ASN A 337 7.43 10.30 -13.00
CA ASN A 337 6.10 9.79 -12.61
C ASN A 337 6.12 8.42 -11.90
N ASP A 338 7.13 7.57 -12.10
CA ASP A 338 7.30 6.27 -11.45
C ASP A 338 7.79 6.43 -10.00
N ARG A 339 6.92 7.00 -9.17
CA ARG A 339 7.19 7.34 -7.76
C ARG A 339 6.51 6.35 -6.83
N GLN A 340 7.13 6.15 -5.67
CA GLN A 340 6.61 5.27 -4.65
C GLN A 340 5.31 5.82 -4.05
N ASP A 341 4.32 4.95 -3.87
CA ASP A 341 3.08 5.33 -3.22
C ASP A 341 3.26 5.67 -1.74
N SER A 342 2.52 6.70 -1.33
CA SER A 342 2.45 7.14 0.05
C SER A 342 1.65 6.16 0.89
N GLU A 343 1.98 6.08 2.18
CA GLU A 343 1.41 5.11 3.11
C GLU A 343 1.20 5.75 4.48
N VAL A 344 0.09 5.38 5.13
CA VAL A 344 -0.30 5.89 6.46
C VAL A 344 -0.66 4.72 7.37
N VAL A 345 -0.31 4.84 8.64
CA VAL A 345 -0.76 3.96 9.72
C VAL A 345 -1.84 4.70 10.51
N PHE A 346 -2.99 4.06 10.68
CA PHE A 346 -4.03 4.54 11.58
C PHE A 346 -3.95 3.81 12.91
N ASP A 347 -3.93 4.58 14.00
CA ASP A 347 -4.08 4.12 15.37
C ASP A 347 -5.44 4.61 15.87
N LEU A 348 -6.38 3.69 16.10
CA LEU A 348 -7.69 4.05 16.62
C LEU A 348 -7.76 3.66 18.08
N GLU A 349 -8.49 4.44 18.85
CA GLU A 349 -8.69 4.19 20.27
C GLU A 349 -10.15 4.39 20.62
N LEU A 350 -10.80 3.32 21.09
CA LEU A 350 -12.12 3.34 21.69
C LEU A 350 -12.00 3.07 23.18
N ILE A 351 -12.46 4.02 23.98
CA ILE A 351 -12.53 3.90 25.44
C ILE A 351 -14.00 3.92 25.83
N GLU A 352 -14.46 2.86 26.50
CA GLU A 352 -15.78 2.80 27.12
C GLU A 352 -15.65 2.62 28.63
N VAL A 353 -16.22 3.53 29.41
CA VAL A 353 -16.27 3.48 30.87
C VAL A 353 -17.71 3.32 31.33
N ASN A 354 -17.98 2.28 32.11
CA ASN A 354 -19.28 1.95 32.68
C ASN A 354 -19.20 2.01 34.21
N HIS A 355 -20.05 2.84 34.82
CA HIS A 355 -20.19 3.00 36.27
C HIS A 355 -21.64 2.77 36.69
N SER A 356 -21.87 1.95 37.70
CA SER A 356 -23.19 1.68 38.26
C SER A 356 -23.17 1.77 39.79
N ASP A 357 -23.98 2.67 40.36
CA ASP A 357 -24.24 2.79 41.80
C ASP A 357 -25.71 2.45 42.07
N THR A 358 -25.96 1.29 42.69
CA THR A 358 -27.31 0.85 43.06
C THR A 358 -27.41 0.72 44.58
N GLN A 359 -28.44 1.30 45.17
CA GLN A 359 -28.68 1.31 46.61
C GLN A 359 -30.12 0.89 46.91
N ASP A 360 -30.26 -0.22 47.63
CA ASP A 360 -31.52 -0.78 48.12
C ASP A 360 -31.58 -0.67 49.64
N LEU A 361 -32.39 0.25 50.15
CA LEU A 361 -32.48 0.55 51.56
C LEU A 361 -33.93 0.52 52.05
N GLY A 362 -34.23 -0.30 53.05
CA GLY A 362 -35.47 -0.26 53.81
C GLY A 362 -36.47 -1.39 53.50
N LEU A 363 -37.75 -1.12 53.76
CA LEU A 363 -38.81 -2.12 53.78
C LEU A 363 -39.38 -2.40 52.39
N THR A 364 -39.32 -3.66 51.93
CA THR A 364 -39.99 -4.14 50.71
C THR A 364 -41.18 -5.01 51.08
N LEU A 365 -42.35 -4.74 50.48
CA LEU A 365 -43.59 -5.52 50.67
C LEU A 365 -43.86 -6.41 49.46
N SER A 366 -44.22 -7.67 49.70
CA SER A 366 -44.73 -8.52 48.61
C SER A 366 -46.10 -8.03 48.12
N LYS A 367 -46.46 -8.32 46.85
CA LYS A 367 -47.77 -7.95 46.30
C LYS A 367 -48.89 -8.69 47.03
N TYR A 368 -50.04 -8.03 47.22
CA TYR A 368 -51.27 -8.71 47.63
C TYR A 368 -51.74 -9.64 46.52
N SER A 369 -51.88 -10.93 46.79
CA SER A 369 -52.45 -11.90 45.85
C SER A 369 -53.72 -12.54 46.44
N VAL A 370 -54.73 -12.69 45.59
CA VAL A 370 -55.94 -13.46 45.88
C VAL A 370 -55.90 -14.69 44.99
N GLY A 371 -55.82 -15.86 45.60
CA GLY A 371 -55.74 -17.15 44.90
C GLY A 371 -56.86 -18.09 45.37
N ALA A 372 -57.31 -18.95 44.47
CA ALA A 372 -58.14 -20.10 44.82
C ALA A 372 -57.21 -21.30 45.02
N ALA A 373 -57.20 -21.88 46.23
CA ALA A 373 -56.43 -23.08 46.51
C ALA A 373 -57.40 -24.21 46.92
N LEU A 374 -57.08 -25.44 46.51
CA LEU A 374 -57.80 -26.61 46.98
C LEU A 374 -57.22 -27.00 48.35
N THR A 375 -58.06 -27.05 49.37
CA THR A 375 -57.66 -27.45 50.71
C THR A 375 -58.41 -28.69 51.14
N ARG A 376 -57.71 -29.70 51.68
CA ARG A 376 -58.36 -30.88 52.30
C ARG A 376 -57.90 -30.97 53.73
N GLU A 377 -58.85 -30.99 54.67
CA GLU A 377 -58.58 -31.01 56.12
C GLU A 377 -57.68 -29.86 56.60
N GLY A 378 -57.83 -28.65 56.04
CA GLY A 378 -57.06 -27.48 56.48
C GLY A 378 -55.59 -27.45 56.07
N LYS A 379 -55.10 -28.45 55.31
CA LYS A 379 -53.81 -28.41 54.63
C LYS A 379 -54.00 -27.96 53.18
N PHE A 380 -53.15 -27.04 52.75
CA PHE A 380 -53.07 -26.61 51.36
C PHE A 380 -52.62 -27.78 50.49
N ILE A 381 -53.46 -28.19 49.53
CA ILE A 381 -53.07 -29.11 48.46
C ILE A 381 -52.53 -28.24 47.32
N SER A 382 -51.33 -27.71 47.56
CA SER A 382 -50.40 -27.07 46.62
C SER A 382 -50.84 -25.85 45.79
N ASP A 383 -49.85 -24.99 45.60
CA ASP A 383 -49.65 -24.01 44.54
C ASP A 383 -49.35 -24.71 43.18
N ALA A 384 -50.12 -25.73 42.81
CA ALA A 384 -49.84 -26.55 41.63
C ALA A 384 -51.10 -27.05 40.92
N ILE A 385 -51.73 -26.17 40.14
CA ILE A 385 -52.34 -26.59 38.87
C ILE A 385 -51.30 -26.29 37.79
N GLY A 386 -50.24 -27.08 37.80
CA GLY A 386 -49.07 -26.94 36.94
C GLY A 386 -48.05 -28.02 37.27
N SER A 387 -48.15 -29.17 36.58
CA SER A 387 -47.08 -30.17 36.42
C SER A 387 -46.46 -30.79 37.69
N SER A 388 -47.19 -31.66 38.40
CA SER A 388 -46.55 -32.80 39.10
C SER A 388 -47.51 -33.97 39.25
N THR A 389 -47.18 -35.09 38.59
CA THR A 389 -48.00 -36.31 38.50
C THR A 389 -47.82 -37.25 39.70
N GLU A 390 -47.50 -36.72 40.89
CA GLU A 390 -47.21 -37.57 42.07
C GLU A 390 -48.29 -37.53 43.17
N ASN A 391 -49.32 -36.69 43.05
CA ASN A 391 -50.47 -36.71 43.96
C ASN A 391 -51.80 -36.58 43.20
N LEU A 392 -52.09 -37.59 42.36
CA LEU A 392 -53.41 -37.73 41.76
C LEU A 392 -54.39 -38.25 42.81
N VAL A 393 -55.25 -37.37 43.31
CA VAL A 393 -56.47 -37.79 44.02
C VAL A 393 -57.37 -38.51 43.00
N PRO A 394 -57.82 -39.75 43.26
CA PRO A 394 -58.71 -40.43 42.34
C PRO A 394 -60.01 -39.63 42.27
N LEU A 395 -60.29 -39.08 41.09
CA LEU A 395 -61.52 -38.35 40.82
C LEU A 395 -62.64 -39.39 40.66
N ASP A 396 -63.16 -39.87 41.78
CA ASP A 396 -64.53 -40.38 41.90
C ASP A 396 -65.42 -39.31 41.24
N GLY A 397 -66.13 -39.68 40.17
CA GLY A 397 -66.84 -38.80 39.23
C GLY A 397 -68.02 -37.99 39.82
N SER A 398 -67.97 -37.65 41.10
CA SER A 398 -68.94 -36.80 41.78
C SER A 398 -68.55 -35.33 41.70
N PHE A 399 -69.25 -34.57 40.83
CA PHE A 399 -69.17 -33.11 40.70
C PHE A 399 -69.36 -32.33 42.02
N LYS A 400 -69.88 -32.99 43.06
CA LYS A 400 -70.12 -32.46 44.40
C LYS A 400 -68.85 -32.28 45.25
N GLY A 401 -67.77 -33.03 44.98
CA GLY A 401 -66.51 -32.90 45.71
C GLY A 401 -65.69 -31.65 45.34
N ILE A 402 -65.91 -31.10 44.14
CA ILE A 402 -65.18 -29.93 43.64
C ILE A 402 -65.75 -28.63 44.24
N TYR A 403 -67.08 -28.54 44.42
CA TYR A 403 -67.73 -27.34 44.98
C TYR A 403 -67.44 -27.11 46.48
N ASP A 404 -67.22 -28.18 47.25
CA ASP A 404 -67.00 -28.09 48.71
C ASP A 404 -65.51 -27.84 49.08
N THR A 405 -64.61 -27.91 48.10
CA THR A 405 -63.14 -27.93 48.33
C THR A 405 -62.43 -26.69 47.78
N ILE A 406 -63.14 -25.81 47.05
CA ILE A 406 -62.58 -24.54 46.56
C ILE A 406 -62.84 -23.46 47.61
N THR A 407 -61.78 -23.06 48.32
CA THR A 407 -61.82 -21.96 49.28
C THR A 407 -60.93 -20.81 48.77
N GLY A 408 -61.45 -19.58 48.80
CA GLY A 408 -60.68 -18.39 48.46
C GLY A 408 -59.81 -17.97 49.64
N HIS A 409 -58.53 -17.71 49.40
CA HIS A 409 -57.60 -17.25 50.45
C HIS A 409 -57.10 -15.84 50.16
N TYR A 410 -57.00 -15.04 51.22
CA TYR A 410 -56.34 -13.73 51.22
C TYR A 410 -54.96 -13.89 51.85
N THR A 411 -53.92 -13.55 51.10
CA THR A 411 -52.55 -13.53 51.63
C THR A 411 -52.22 -12.13 52.16
N LEU A 412 -51.65 -12.06 53.37
CA LEU A 412 -51.05 -10.84 53.87
C LEU A 412 -49.65 -10.70 53.26
N PRO A 413 -49.24 -9.49 52.86
CA PRO A 413 -47.93 -9.27 52.28
C PRO A 413 -46.86 -9.51 53.34
N SER A 414 -45.84 -10.27 52.96
CA SER A 414 -44.62 -10.39 53.76
C SER A 414 -43.80 -9.11 53.62
N ALA A 415 -43.10 -8.74 54.69
CA ALA A 415 -42.27 -7.54 54.75
C ALA A 415 -40.82 -7.94 54.99
N THR A 416 -39.93 -7.52 54.09
CA THR A 416 -38.50 -7.84 54.13
C THR A 416 -37.68 -6.56 54.13
N PHE A 417 -36.67 -6.47 55.00
CA PHE A 417 -35.76 -5.34 55.00
C PHE A 417 -34.54 -5.63 54.14
N LYS A 418 -34.21 -4.71 53.23
CA LYS A 418 -33.01 -4.74 52.40
C LYS A 418 -32.04 -3.63 52.81
N PHE A 419 -30.76 -3.96 52.88
CA PHE A 419 -29.67 -3.02 53.17
C PHE A 419 -28.48 -3.34 52.25
N ALA A 420 -28.65 -3.11 50.95
CA ALA A 420 -27.63 -3.40 49.95
C ALA A 420 -27.17 -2.12 49.25
N LYS A 421 -25.87 -1.97 49.06
CA LYS A 421 -25.28 -1.00 48.14
C LYS A 421 -24.30 -1.73 47.25
N THR A 422 -24.47 -1.61 45.94
CA THR A 422 -23.68 -2.28 44.91
C THR A 422 -23.06 -1.24 44.00
N LEU A 423 -21.73 -1.27 43.90
CA LEU A 423 -20.93 -0.43 43.01
C LEU A 423 -20.27 -1.32 41.96
N VAL A 424 -20.37 -0.94 40.68
CA VAL A 424 -19.73 -1.65 39.57
C VAL A 424 -19.02 -0.63 38.68
N ASP A 425 -17.73 -0.87 38.45
CA ASP A 425 -16.88 -0.11 37.53
C ASP A 425 -16.31 -1.06 36.48
N ALA A 426 -16.41 -0.70 35.20
CA ALA A 426 -15.85 -1.44 34.08
C ALA A 426 -15.29 -0.50 33.04
N GLU A 427 -14.14 -0.86 32.47
CA GLU A 427 -13.45 -0.11 31.41
C GLU A 427 -13.12 -1.05 30.26
N VAL A 428 -13.37 -0.62 29.03
CA VAL A 428 -13.05 -1.34 27.80
C VAL A 428 -12.20 -0.44 26.92
N LEU A 429 -11.01 -0.92 26.54
CA LEU A 429 -10.10 -0.26 25.62
C LEU A 429 -9.93 -1.15 24.38
N ALA A 430 -10.22 -0.60 23.20
CA ALA A 430 -9.91 -1.23 21.92
C ALA A 430 -8.98 -0.32 21.10
N SER A 431 -7.81 -0.85 20.72
CA SER A 431 -6.78 -0.10 19.99
C SER A 431 -6.33 -0.77 18.68
N PRO A 432 -7.20 -0.87 17.64
CA PRO A 432 -6.81 -1.48 16.38
C PRO A 432 -5.85 -0.58 15.60
N LYS A 433 -4.81 -1.18 15.00
CA LYS A 433 -3.83 -0.48 14.16
C LYS A 433 -3.81 -1.07 12.76
N ILE A 434 -3.75 -0.21 11.75
CA ILE A 434 -3.61 -0.67 10.36
C ILE A 434 -2.76 0.28 9.52
N ARG A 435 -1.88 -0.29 8.69
CA ARG A 435 -1.13 0.40 7.64
C ARG A 435 -1.84 0.27 6.30
N VAL A 436 -2.02 1.39 5.59
CA VAL A 436 -2.79 1.45 4.34
C VAL A 436 -2.06 2.33 3.32
N ARG A 437 -2.10 1.91 2.05
CA ARG A 437 -1.58 2.68 0.91
C ARG A 437 -2.55 3.81 0.55
N ASN A 438 -2.02 4.89 -0.02
CA ASN A 438 -2.84 6.01 -0.48
C ASN A 438 -3.93 5.54 -1.47
N LYS A 439 -5.15 6.05 -1.31
CA LYS A 439 -6.36 5.75 -2.11
C LYS A 439 -6.90 4.32 -2.04
N GLU A 440 -6.18 3.39 -1.42
CA GLU A 440 -6.58 2.00 -1.27
C GLU A 440 -7.52 1.79 -0.07
N LYS A 441 -8.51 0.91 -0.24
CA LYS A 441 -9.41 0.54 0.87
C LYS A 441 -8.80 -0.61 1.66
N ALA A 442 -8.78 -0.49 2.98
CA ALA A 442 -8.38 -1.56 3.87
C ALA A 442 -9.49 -1.91 4.86
N LYS A 443 -9.56 -3.19 5.23
CA LYS A 443 -10.54 -3.74 6.17
C LYS A 443 -9.85 -4.61 7.22
N VAL A 444 -10.22 -4.45 8.48
CA VAL A 444 -9.75 -5.26 9.61
C VAL A 444 -10.94 -5.75 10.39
N ASN A 445 -11.03 -7.06 10.61
CA ASN A 445 -12.08 -7.67 11.42
C ASN A 445 -11.39 -8.53 12.48
N VAL A 446 -11.52 -8.15 13.76
CA VAL A 446 -10.95 -8.86 14.90
C VAL A 446 -12.08 -9.20 15.86
N GLY A 447 -12.36 -10.48 16.07
CA GLY A 447 -13.53 -10.88 16.84
C GLY A 447 -13.81 -12.39 16.84
N SER A 448 -14.94 -12.77 17.41
CA SER A 448 -15.50 -14.12 17.38
C SER A 448 -16.78 -14.18 16.55
N ARG A 449 -17.14 -15.39 16.10
CA ARG A 449 -18.41 -15.68 15.44
C ARG A 449 -19.31 -16.40 16.43
N GLU A 450 -20.33 -15.72 16.90
CA GLU A 450 -21.27 -16.28 17.87
C GLU A 450 -22.44 -16.96 17.16
N PRO A 451 -22.74 -18.23 17.45
CA PRO A 451 -23.90 -18.92 16.90
C PRO A 451 -25.18 -18.51 17.63
N ILE A 452 -26.19 -18.11 16.87
CA ILE A 452 -27.58 -17.98 17.30
C ILE A 452 -28.33 -19.19 16.79
N ILE A 453 -28.88 -19.96 17.73
CA ILE A 453 -29.66 -21.16 17.45
C ILE A 453 -31.14 -20.77 17.46
N THR A 454 -31.78 -20.82 16.30
CA THR A 454 -33.21 -20.55 16.14
C THR A 454 -33.95 -21.87 15.94
N THR A 455 -34.81 -22.23 16.90
CA THR A 455 -35.67 -23.40 16.80
C THR A 455 -37.05 -22.97 16.34
N THR A 456 -37.48 -23.43 15.16
CA THR A 456 -38.82 -23.20 14.64
C THR A 456 -39.59 -24.52 14.68
N THR A 457 -40.64 -24.57 15.51
CA THR A 457 -41.54 -25.73 15.61
C THR A 457 -42.77 -25.48 14.75
N ASN A 458 -43.00 -26.33 13.74
CA ASN A 458 -44.14 -26.23 12.85
C ASN A 458 -44.89 -27.58 12.88
N GLY A 459 -45.97 -27.66 13.66
CA GLY A 459 -46.63 -28.94 13.97
C GLY A 459 -45.72 -29.85 14.81
N ASP A 460 -45.62 -31.13 14.44
CA ASP A 460 -44.75 -32.12 15.12
C ASP A 460 -43.28 -32.10 14.66
N VAL A 461 -42.92 -31.20 13.73
CA VAL A 461 -41.55 -31.09 13.20
C VAL A 461 -40.86 -29.89 13.82
N THR A 462 -39.81 -30.15 14.60
CA THR A 462 -38.90 -29.14 15.14
C THR A 462 -37.71 -29.00 14.20
N SER A 463 -37.49 -27.80 13.64
CA SER A 463 -36.33 -27.49 12.80
C SER A 463 -35.42 -26.49 13.52
N THR A 464 -34.15 -26.86 13.69
CA THR A 464 -33.14 -26.01 14.33
C THR A 464 -32.22 -25.43 13.26
N SER A 465 -32.16 -24.11 13.15
CA SER A 465 -31.25 -23.38 12.27
C SER A 465 -30.18 -22.66 13.09
N VAL A 466 -28.92 -22.72 12.66
CA VAL A 466 -27.81 -22.04 13.33
C VAL A 466 -27.32 -20.91 12.43
N GLN A 467 -27.41 -19.66 12.90
CA GLN A 467 -26.91 -18.47 12.23
C GLN A 467 -25.71 -17.90 13.01
N TYR A 468 -24.61 -17.57 12.34
CA TYR A 468 -23.45 -16.95 12.99
C TYR A 468 -23.50 -15.43 12.84
N ILE A 469 -23.17 -14.71 13.91
CA ILE A 469 -22.98 -13.24 13.90
C ILE A 469 -21.55 -12.93 14.33
N ASP A 470 -20.87 -12.05 13.58
CA ASP A 470 -19.54 -11.56 13.93
C ASP A 470 -19.64 -10.50 15.05
N VAL A 471 -19.00 -10.74 16.19
CA VAL A 471 -18.82 -9.78 17.28
C VAL A 471 -17.34 -9.45 17.44
N GLY A 472 -17.01 -8.17 17.63
CA GLY A 472 -15.64 -7.70 17.76
C GLY A 472 -15.46 -6.33 17.13
N VAL A 473 -14.24 -6.01 16.73
CA VAL A 473 -13.86 -4.75 16.09
C VAL A 473 -13.80 -4.94 14.57
N LYS A 474 -14.59 -4.17 13.83
CA LYS A 474 -14.51 -4.06 12.38
C LYS A 474 -14.10 -2.63 12.01
N LEU A 475 -13.02 -2.49 11.27
CA LEU A 475 -12.46 -1.22 10.84
C LEU A 475 -12.32 -1.23 9.32
N ASP A 476 -13.05 -0.34 8.66
CA ASP A 476 -12.96 -0.01 7.25
C ASP A 476 -12.33 1.38 7.12
N VAL A 477 -11.23 1.50 6.38
CA VAL A 477 -10.56 2.79 6.21
C VAL A 477 -10.07 2.98 4.77
N GLN A 478 -10.21 4.18 4.23
CA GLN A 478 -9.71 4.57 2.92
C GLN A 478 -9.06 5.97 3.00
N PRO A 479 -7.73 6.06 3.09
CA PRO A 479 -7.01 7.32 3.16
C PRO A 479 -6.78 7.95 1.78
N THR A 480 -6.71 9.29 1.76
CA THR A 480 -6.14 10.10 0.70
C THR A 480 -5.12 11.05 1.34
N ILE A 481 -3.84 10.80 1.11
CA ILE A 481 -2.72 11.60 1.63
C ILE A 481 -2.50 12.78 0.68
N GLN A 482 -2.57 13.99 1.23
CA GLN A 482 -2.37 15.25 0.50
C GLN A 482 -0.92 15.72 0.58
N LEU A 483 -0.60 16.73 -0.25
CA LEU A 483 0.74 17.33 -0.36
C LEU A 483 1.14 18.12 0.89
N ASP A 484 0.16 18.62 1.64
CA ASP A 484 0.35 19.37 2.89
C ASP A 484 0.47 18.45 4.13
N ASN A 485 0.72 17.15 3.93
CA ASN A 485 0.77 16.11 4.95
C ASN A 485 -0.54 15.96 5.76
N THR A 486 -1.67 16.37 5.20
CA THR A 486 -2.99 16.02 5.75
C THR A 486 -3.51 14.73 5.12
N ILE A 487 -4.37 14.03 5.85
CA ILE A 487 -4.96 12.76 5.45
C ILE A 487 -6.48 12.92 5.44
N VAL A 488 -7.09 12.93 4.27
CA VAL A 488 -8.56 12.83 4.14
C VAL A 488 -8.91 11.35 4.18
N THR A 489 -9.69 10.91 5.16
CA THR A 489 -10.00 9.49 5.32
C THR A 489 -11.49 9.27 5.41
N LYS A 490 -11.97 8.24 4.69
CA LYS A 490 -13.28 7.65 4.92
C LYS A 490 -13.12 6.52 5.93
N LEU A 491 -13.76 6.67 7.07
CA LEU A 491 -13.66 5.76 8.21
C LEU A 491 -15.03 5.13 8.50
N GLY A 492 -15.05 3.80 8.61
CA GLY A 492 -16.13 3.03 9.18
C GLY A 492 -15.59 2.17 10.32
N LEU A 493 -16.11 2.34 11.53
CA LEU A 493 -15.73 1.56 12.71
C LEU A 493 -16.98 0.98 13.35
N GLU A 494 -16.98 -0.32 13.56
CA GLU A 494 -17.96 -1.04 14.37
C GLU A 494 -17.23 -1.76 15.50
N VAL A 495 -17.64 -1.53 16.75
CA VAL A 495 -17.18 -2.33 17.89
C VAL A 495 -18.37 -2.97 18.55
N SER A 496 -18.38 -4.30 18.57
CA SER A 496 -19.46 -5.14 19.05
C SER A 496 -18.96 -6.10 20.12
N ASN A 497 -19.69 -6.25 21.23
CA ASN A 497 -19.38 -7.19 22.30
C ASN A 497 -20.64 -7.89 22.82
N VAL A 498 -20.48 -9.14 23.26
CA VAL A 498 -21.54 -9.89 23.92
C VAL A 498 -21.67 -9.40 25.36
N THR A 499 -22.84 -8.88 25.71
CA THR A 499 -23.10 -8.26 27.03
C THR A 499 -23.94 -9.15 27.96
N GLY A 500 -24.56 -10.20 27.42
CA GLY A 500 -25.28 -11.18 28.23
C GLY A 500 -26.09 -12.16 27.39
N THR A 501 -26.79 -13.05 28.07
CA THR A 501 -27.73 -14.00 27.49
C THR A 501 -29.10 -13.87 28.17
N VAL A 502 -30.17 -14.06 27.40
CA VAL A 502 -31.54 -14.14 27.89
C VAL A 502 -32.04 -15.55 27.64
N GLU A 503 -32.32 -16.29 28.70
CA GLU A 503 -32.98 -17.58 28.61
C GLU A 503 -34.47 -17.35 28.33
N THR A 504 -34.95 -17.90 27.22
CA THR A 504 -36.37 -18.05 26.88
C THR A 504 -36.69 -19.55 26.96
N ASP A 505 -37.93 -19.93 27.29
CA ASP A 505 -38.37 -21.27 27.73
C ASP A 505 -37.74 -22.49 27.00
N ASP A 506 -37.32 -22.36 25.73
CA ASP A 506 -36.63 -23.41 24.94
C ASP A 506 -35.31 -22.97 24.23
N THR A 507 -34.85 -21.71 24.39
CA THR A 507 -33.63 -21.18 23.72
C THR A 507 -32.91 -20.07 24.49
N THR A 508 -31.58 -20.00 24.36
CA THR A 508 -30.74 -18.92 24.91
C THR A 508 -30.47 -17.88 23.82
N ALA A 509 -31.03 -16.67 23.97
CA ALA A 509 -30.73 -15.52 23.10
C ALA A 509 -29.51 -14.75 23.62
N ILE A 510 -28.68 -14.22 22.72
CA ILE A 510 -27.48 -13.45 23.08
C ILE A 510 -27.77 -11.95 22.88
N ILE A 511 -27.38 -11.11 23.85
CA ILE A 511 -27.45 -9.65 23.73
C ILE A 511 -26.09 -9.14 23.25
N ILE A 512 -26.08 -8.45 22.11
CA ILE A 512 -24.89 -7.82 21.53
C ILE A 512 -25.04 -6.31 21.68
N SER A 513 -24.06 -5.68 22.33
CA SER A 513 -23.90 -4.22 22.28
C SER A 513 -23.00 -3.88 21.10
N SER A 514 -23.36 -2.85 20.33
CA SER A 514 -22.62 -2.43 19.15
C SER A 514 -22.53 -0.91 19.11
N THR A 515 -21.33 -0.39 18.87
CA THR A 515 -21.03 1.03 18.68
C THR A 515 -20.50 1.21 17.27
N ASN A 516 -21.16 2.07 16.48
CA ASN A 516 -20.85 2.28 15.07
C ASN A 516 -20.52 3.75 14.81
N ALA A 517 -19.51 4.00 13.98
CA ALA A 517 -19.11 5.34 13.53
C ALA A 517 -18.70 5.30 12.06
N ASP A 518 -19.45 6.01 11.21
CA ASP A 518 -19.17 6.18 9.79
C ASP A 518 -19.01 7.67 9.48
N THR A 519 -17.84 8.08 9.01
CA THR A 519 -17.54 9.50 8.78
C THR A 519 -16.44 9.71 7.74
N VAL A 520 -16.34 10.94 7.24
CA VAL A 520 -15.24 11.40 6.39
C VAL A 520 -14.62 12.60 7.08
N LEU A 521 -13.32 12.54 7.36
CA LEU A 521 -12.62 13.60 8.08
C LEU A 521 -11.22 13.85 7.52
N THR A 522 -10.73 15.06 7.74
CA THR A 522 -9.35 15.46 7.44
C THR A 522 -8.54 15.44 8.72
N LEU A 523 -7.46 14.67 8.73
CA LEU A 523 -6.56 14.49 9.86
C LEU A 523 -5.19 15.08 9.55
N LYS A 524 -4.46 15.50 10.57
CA LYS A 524 -3.04 15.86 10.45
C LYS A 524 -2.16 14.72 10.93
N ASP A 525 -1.00 14.58 10.31
CA ASP A 525 0.00 13.58 10.71
C ASP A 525 0.40 13.74 12.19
N GLY A 526 0.32 12.64 12.94
CA GLY A 526 0.66 12.56 14.37
C GLY A 526 -0.33 13.23 15.33
N GLU A 527 -1.42 13.84 14.85
CA GLU A 527 -2.40 14.52 15.70
C GLU A 527 -3.56 13.57 16.08
N GLN A 528 -3.76 13.36 17.38
CA GLN A 528 -4.90 12.60 17.88
C GLN A 528 -6.17 13.43 17.76
N THR A 529 -7.13 12.95 16.96
CA THR A 529 -8.40 13.62 16.71
C THR A 529 -9.54 12.79 17.31
N VAL A 530 -10.40 13.43 18.10
CA VAL A 530 -11.62 12.82 18.63
C VAL A 530 -12.67 12.81 17.54
N ILE A 531 -13.10 11.62 17.13
CA ILE A 531 -14.12 11.43 16.09
C ILE A 531 -15.51 11.65 16.69
N GLY A 532 -15.71 11.20 17.94
CA GLY A 532 -16.98 11.32 18.62
C GLY A 532 -16.96 10.72 20.02
N GLY A 533 -18.08 10.86 20.72
CA GLY A 533 -18.27 10.28 22.03
C GLY A 533 -19.72 10.38 22.49
N LEU A 534 -20.06 9.60 23.51
CA LEU A 534 -21.41 9.56 24.09
C LEU A 534 -21.30 9.43 25.60
N ILE A 535 -21.92 10.36 26.33
CA ILE A 535 -22.09 10.27 27.77
C ILE A 535 -23.57 10.05 28.06
N ARG A 536 -23.90 8.99 28.78
CA ARG A 536 -25.25 8.62 29.18
C ARG A 536 -25.31 8.47 30.70
N ASP A 537 -26.21 9.18 31.36
CA ASP A 537 -26.49 9.08 32.81
C ASP A 537 -27.97 8.72 33.00
N ASP A 538 -28.24 7.49 33.42
CA ASP A 538 -29.56 6.99 33.76
C ASP A 538 -29.71 6.95 35.29
N THR A 539 -30.60 7.77 35.84
CA THR A 539 -30.91 7.78 37.28
C THR A 539 -32.37 7.37 37.52
N SER A 540 -32.58 6.34 38.33
CA SER A 540 -33.88 5.86 38.82
C SER A 540 -33.95 5.96 40.35
N ASN A 541 -35.08 6.41 40.87
CA ASN A 541 -35.34 6.49 42.31
C ASN A 541 -36.79 6.07 42.58
N THR A 542 -36.95 4.82 43.03
CA THR A 542 -38.24 4.23 43.36
C THR A 542 -38.42 4.17 44.87
N LYS A 543 -39.49 4.78 45.37
CA LYS A 543 -39.84 4.74 46.81
C LYS A 543 -41.14 3.97 47.00
N GLN A 544 -41.07 2.89 47.77
CA GLN A 544 -42.22 2.11 48.23
C GLN A 544 -42.43 2.38 49.71
N LYS A 545 -43.64 2.67 50.16
CA LYS A 545 -43.91 2.98 51.57
C LYS A 545 -45.23 2.40 52.03
N ILE A 546 -45.33 2.08 53.32
CA ILE A 546 -46.62 1.78 53.94
C ILE A 546 -47.41 3.10 54.05
N PRO A 547 -48.64 3.17 53.54
CA PRO A 547 -49.46 4.39 53.68
C PRO A 547 -49.64 4.74 55.16
N ILE A 548 -49.65 6.04 55.49
CA ILE A 548 -49.71 6.59 56.86
C ILE A 548 -48.38 6.43 57.63
N LEU A 549 -47.88 5.20 57.78
CA LEU A 549 -46.67 4.95 58.59
C LEU A 549 -45.38 5.47 57.94
N GLY A 550 -45.29 5.42 56.60
CA GLY A 550 -44.15 5.94 55.85
C GLY A 550 -44.09 7.46 55.77
N ASP A 551 -45.17 8.17 56.14
CA ASP A 551 -45.26 9.63 56.08
C ASP A 551 -44.94 10.32 57.42
N ILE A 552 -44.69 9.55 58.49
CA ILE A 552 -44.37 10.09 59.82
C ILE A 552 -42.95 10.70 59.79
N PRO A 553 -42.76 11.98 60.16
CA PRO A 553 -41.42 12.56 60.25
C PRO A 553 -40.55 11.79 61.26
N LEU A 554 -39.24 11.70 61.01
CA LEU A 554 -38.24 10.90 61.75
C LEU A 554 -38.38 9.36 61.68
N LEU A 555 -39.60 8.82 61.77
CA LEU A 555 -39.84 7.36 61.86
C LEU A 555 -40.26 6.71 60.53
N GLY A 556 -40.73 7.50 59.56
CA GLY A 556 -41.27 7.01 58.29
C GLY A 556 -40.26 6.31 57.39
N GLU A 557 -38.96 6.62 57.52
CA GLU A 557 -37.88 5.94 56.79
C GLU A 557 -37.75 4.46 57.18
N ALA A 558 -38.12 4.07 58.40
CA ALA A 558 -38.14 2.66 58.80
C ALA A 558 -39.29 1.86 58.16
N PHE A 559 -40.30 2.55 57.61
CA PHE A 559 -41.47 1.97 56.94
C PHE A 559 -41.49 2.27 55.44
N THR A 560 -40.35 2.72 54.90
CA THR A 560 -40.14 3.03 53.50
C THR A 560 -38.99 2.16 52.96
N GLY A 561 -39.14 1.67 51.74
CA GLY A 561 -38.09 1.06 50.92
C GLY A 561 -37.74 2.01 49.78
N THR A 562 -36.45 2.33 49.65
CA THR A 562 -35.91 3.14 48.56
C THR A 562 -34.98 2.28 47.72
N ASP A 563 -35.26 2.22 46.42
CA ASP A 563 -34.41 1.64 45.38
C ASP A 563 -33.89 2.81 44.54
N LYS A 564 -32.58 3.07 44.62
CA LYS A 564 -31.92 4.13 43.88
C LYS A 564 -30.87 3.50 42.99
N SER A 565 -31.00 3.66 41.67
CA SER A 565 -30.02 3.18 40.71
C SER A 565 -29.51 4.35 39.87
N LYS A 566 -28.19 4.50 39.80
CA LYS A 566 -27.50 5.45 38.94
C LYS A 566 -26.54 4.69 38.04
N LYS A 567 -26.70 4.79 36.73
CA LYS A 567 -25.83 4.17 35.73
C LYS A 567 -25.26 5.25 34.82
N LYS A 568 -23.94 5.31 34.71
CA LYS A 568 -23.21 6.25 33.87
C LYS A 568 -22.37 5.47 32.87
N ARG A 569 -22.49 5.79 31.59
CA ARG A 569 -21.72 5.20 30.49
C ARG A 569 -21.09 6.29 29.65
N GLU A 570 -19.78 6.22 29.46
CA GLU A 570 -19.00 7.18 28.67
C GLU A 570 -18.27 6.43 27.56
N ILE A 571 -18.44 6.87 26.32
CA ILE A 571 -17.73 6.34 25.16
C ILE A 571 -16.94 7.49 24.55
N LEU A 572 -15.66 7.25 24.25
CA LEU A 572 -14.79 8.15 23.52
C LEU A 572 -14.14 7.40 22.37
N LEU A 573 -14.25 7.95 21.16
CA LEU A 573 -13.59 7.42 19.97
C LEU A 573 -12.60 8.45 19.45
N SER A 574 -11.35 8.03 19.27
CA SER A 574 -10.29 8.84 18.67
C SER A 574 -9.47 8.09 17.64
N ILE A 575 -8.80 8.84 16.78
CA ILE A 575 -7.92 8.33 15.72
C ILE A 575 -6.68 9.21 15.62
N THR A 576 -5.54 8.56 15.44
CA THR A 576 -4.25 9.22 15.19
C THR A 576 -3.62 8.63 13.94
N PRO A 577 -3.45 9.39 12.85
CA PRO A 577 -2.72 8.91 11.69
C PRO A 577 -1.21 9.13 11.85
N HIS A 578 -0.42 8.27 11.24
CA HIS A 578 1.03 8.39 11.13
C HIS A 578 1.45 8.11 9.69
N ILE A 579 1.90 9.12 8.96
CA ILE A 579 2.42 8.99 7.60
C ILE A 579 3.78 8.29 7.69
N VAL A 580 3.85 7.08 7.13
CA VAL A 580 5.12 6.32 7.05
C VAL A 580 5.92 6.76 5.84
N LYS A 581 5.23 7.14 4.76
CA LYS A 581 5.82 7.67 3.52
C LYS A 581 4.95 8.80 2.99
N SER A 582 5.53 9.99 2.87
CA SER A 582 4.86 11.17 2.33
C SER A 582 4.82 11.16 0.81
N VAL A 583 4.01 12.06 0.23
CA VAL A 583 4.01 12.33 -1.21
C VAL A 583 5.26 13.16 -1.52
N VAL A 584 6.18 12.64 -2.33
CA VAL A 584 7.35 13.39 -2.77
C VAL A 584 7.06 14.04 -4.12
N VAL A 585 7.07 15.38 -4.15
CA VAL A 585 6.95 16.14 -5.40
C VAL A 585 8.35 16.30 -6.01
N PRO A 586 8.50 16.06 -7.32
CA PRO A 586 9.76 16.38 -8.01
C PRO A 586 10.02 17.89 -7.97
N GLN A 587 11.25 18.30 -7.64
CA GLN A 587 11.66 19.71 -7.71
C GLN A 587 11.86 20.16 -9.17
N GLY A 588 11.94 21.48 -9.39
CA GLY A 588 11.72 22.19 -10.66
C GLY A 588 12.26 21.54 -11.94
N ASP A 589 13.50 21.05 -11.94
CA ASP A 589 14.15 20.50 -13.14
C ASP A 589 13.61 19.14 -13.57
N VAL A 590 12.96 18.43 -12.65
CA VAL A 590 12.26 17.16 -12.92
C VAL A 590 10.78 17.42 -13.22
N ALA A 591 10.22 18.50 -12.70
CA ALA A 591 8.82 18.89 -12.90
C ALA A 591 8.58 19.57 -14.27
N SER A 592 9.61 20.22 -14.84
CA SER A 592 9.52 20.90 -16.13
C SER A 592 10.55 20.37 -17.11
N ILE A 593 10.07 19.84 -18.24
CA ILE A 593 10.93 19.24 -19.28
C ILE A 593 10.58 19.91 -20.61
N TRP A 594 11.59 20.48 -21.27
CA TRP A 594 11.46 20.94 -22.65
C TRP A 594 11.27 19.75 -23.58
N SER A 595 10.18 19.76 -24.36
CA SER A 595 9.84 18.70 -25.31
C SER A 595 10.17 19.04 -26.78
N GLY A 596 10.68 20.25 -27.07
CA GLY A 596 10.95 20.70 -28.43
C GLY A 596 9.70 21.27 -29.12
N GLY A 597 9.48 20.92 -30.39
CA GLY A 597 8.28 21.29 -31.14
C GLY A 597 7.23 20.17 -31.20
N GLU A 598 5.99 20.50 -31.52
CA GLU A 598 4.87 19.53 -31.58
C GLU A 598 5.13 18.35 -32.55
N ASP A 599 5.79 18.63 -33.67
CA ASP A 599 6.16 17.62 -34.69
C ASP A 599 7.65 17.21 -34.61
N ASP A 600 8.41 17.79 -33.68
CA ASP A 600 9.89 17.74 -33.64
C ASP A 600 10.35 17.61 -32.18
N PHE A 601 10.11 16.43 -31.61
CA PHE A 601 10.43 16.13 -30.21
C PHE A 601 11.94 16.07 -30.01
N LYS A 602 12.47 16.98 -29.18
CA LYS A 602 13.88 17.04 -28.84
C LYS A 602 14.08 17.49 -27.41
N LEU A 603 15.23 17.12 -26.83
CA LEU A 603 15.62 17.70 -25.54
C LEU A 603 15.99 19.17 -25.76
N GLY A 604 15.31 20.07 -25.03
CA GLY A 604 15.62 21.50 -25.04
C GLY A 604 14.68 22.34 -25.92
N ARG A 605 15.01 23.62 -26.04
CA ARG A 605 14.17 24.61 -26.73
C ARG A 605 14.28 24.46 -28.25
N ASN A 606 13.24 24.90 -28.95
CA ASN A 606 13.37 25.19 -30.39
C ASN A 606 14.37 26.33 -30.58
N PHE A 607 15.23 26.24 -31.61
CA PHE A 607 16.38 27.12 -31.80
C PHE A 607 17.36 27.12 -30.62
N GLY A 608 17.59 25.96 -29.98
CA GLY A 608 18.52 25.82 -28.86
C GLY A 608 19.89 26.45 -29.12
N THR A 609 20.41 26.34 -30.35
CA THR A 609 21.71 26.93 -30.75
C THR A 609 21.75 28.47 -30.66
N PHE A 610 20.60 29.14 -30.65
CA PHE A 610 20.45 30.58 -30.44
C PHE A 610 20.07 30.92 -28.99
N ALA A 611 19.31 30.03 -28.32
CA ALA A 611 18.89 30.22 -26.94
C ALA A 611 20.07 30.14 -25.96
N ASP A 612 21.02 29.23 -26.19
CA ASP A 612 22.21 29.04 -25.34
C ASP A 612 23.13 30.27 -25.35
N GLU A 613 23.22 30.99 -26.47
CA GLU A 613 24.04 32.21 -26.59
C GLU A 613 23.39 33.42 -25.89
N TYR A 614 22.05 33.52 -25.94
CA TYR A 614 21.31 34.56 -25.22
C TYR A 614 21.38 34.33 -23.70
N ALA A 615 21.28 33.08 -23.25
CA ALA A 615 21.43 32.69 -21.84
C ALA A 615 22.82 33.10 -21.31
N GLY A 616 23.89 32.76 -22.04
CA GLY A 616 25.26 33.13 -21.70
C GLY A 616 25.57 34.64 -21.75
N GLN A 617 24.80 35.45 -22.49
CA GLN A 617 24.93 36.92 -22.50
C GLN A 617 24.14 37.62 -21.39
N VAL A 618 23.05 37.02 -20.91
CA VAL A 618 22.19 37.57 -19.84
C VAL A 618 22.63 37.09 -18.45
N GLY A 619 23.66 36.23 -18.37
CA GLY A 619 24.11 35.66 -17.09
C GLY A 619 23.11 34.68 -16.49
N ILE A 620 22.17 34.19 -17.30
CA ILE A 620 21.30 33.07 -16.93
C ILE A 620 22.08 31.85 -17.41
N ASP A 621 22.85 31.20 -16.54
CA ASP A 621 23.52 29.97 -16.96
C ASP A 621 22.44 28.99 -17.43
N ALA A 622 22.61 28.46 -18.65
CA ALA A 622 21.68 27.48 -19.22
C ALA A 622 21.68 26.13 -18.45
N ASP A 623 22.52 26.02 -17.41
CA ASP A 623 22.68 24.88 -16.51
C ASP A 623 22.91 25.30 -15.02
N SER A 624 22.50 26.50 -14.56
CA SER A 624 22.43 26.82 -13.09
C SER A 624 20.97 26.76 -12.64
N ASP A 625 20.43 25.75 -11.96
CA ASP A 625 20.79 25.08 -10.69
C ASP A 625 20.65 25.90 -9.38
N ASP A 626 20.32 27.22 -9.35
CA ASP A 626 20.11 27.87 -8.02
C ASP A 626 19.23 29.15 -7.93
N GLU A 627 18.61 29.68 -8.99
CA GLU A 627 17.75 30.87 -8.88
C GLU A 627 16.26 30.57 -8.99
N ALA A 628 15.72 29.89 -7.98
CA ALA A 628 14.28 29.87 -7.70
C ALA A 628 13.93 30.40 -6.29
N ASP A 629 14.88 31.06 -5.59
CA ASP A 629 14.67 31.53 -4.21
C ASP A 629 14.92 33.03 -3.99
N ASN A 630 15.07 33.82 -5.06
CA ASN A 630 15.12 35.30 -4.95
C ASN A 630 14.26 35.97 -6.04
N LEU A 631 12.94 35.82 -5.91
CA LEU A 631 12.04 36.92 -6.31
C LEU A 631 11.74 37.70 -5.04
N GLU A 632 12.59 38.70 -4.81
CA GLU A 632 12.38 39.73 -3.81
C GLU A 632 10.99 40.35 -3.99
N THR A 633 10.30 40.45 -2.87
CA THR A 633 9.11 41.25 -2.57
C THR A 633 9.06 42.56 -3.36
N GLU A 634 8.39 42.56 -4.52
CA GLU A 634 8.04 43.80 -5.19
C GLU A 634 6.73 44.35 -4.57
N THR A 635 6.84 45.59 -4.14
CA THR A 635 5.91 46.40 -3.35
C THR A 635 4.47 46.45 -3.87
N ALA A 636 3.53 46.46 -2.92
CA ALA A 636 2.11 46.70 -3.11
C ALA A 636 1.78 47.99 -3.90
N PRO A 637 0.77 47.99 -4.78
CA PRO A 637 0.22 49.23 -5.34
C PRO A 637 -0.68 49.95 -4.31
N GLN A 638 -0.44 51.26 -4.16
CA GLN A 638 -1.33 52.20 -3.47
C GLN A 638 -2.68 52.37 -4.19
N PRO A 639 -3.73 52.83 -3.47
CA PRO A 639 -5.12 52.78 -3.91
C PRO A 639 -5.54 53.94 -4.82
N ALA A 640 -6.49 53.66 -5.72
CA ALA A 640 -7.20 54.67 -6.52
C ALA A 640 -8.37 55.31 -5.72
N PRO A 641 -8.79 56.55 -6.06
CA PRO A 641 -9.65 57.38 -5.22
C PRO A 641 -11.16 57.14 -5.34
N ASP A 642 -11.84 57.61 -4.29
CA ASP A 642 -13.27 57.68 -3.95
C ASP A 642 -14.32 57.56 -5.07
N VAL A 643 -15.31 56.69 -4.82
CA VAL A 643 -16.69 56.83 -5.30
C VAL A 643 -17.65 56.74 -4.11
N GLU A 644 -18.50 57.76 -4.01
CA GLU A 644 -19.46 58.10 -2.97
C GLU A 644 -20.58 57.04 -2.78
N PRO A 645 -21.14 56.87 -1.56
CA PRO A 645 -22.10 55.80 -1.26
C PRO A 645 -23.57 56.21 -1.47
N ALA A 646 -24.40 55.26 -1.92
CA ALA A 646 -25.86 55.33 -1.88
C ALA A 646 -26.42 54.48 -0.71
N PRO A 647 -27.66 54.74 -0.24
CA PRO A 647 -27.97 54.80 1.19
C PRO A 647 -28.45 53.49 1.84
N VAL A 648 -28.34 53.53 3.16
CA VAL A 648 -28.77 52.61 4.22
C VAL A 648 -30.26 52.24 4.13
N VAL A 649 -30.55 50.95 4.36
CA VAL A 649 -31.85 50.46 4.83
C VAL A 649 -31.63 49.69 6.15
N GLU A 650 -32.34 50.12 7.18
CA GLU A 650 -32.36 49.55 8.55
C GLU A 650 -33.21 48.25 8.64
N PRO A 651 -33.04 47.47 9.73
CA PRO A 651 -33.35 46.04 9.78
C PRO A 651 -34.80 45.71 10.16
N GLN A 652 -35.30 44.57 9.67
CA GLN A 652 -36.49 43.90 10.18
C GLN A 652 -36.16 42.53 10.79
N GLN A 653 -37.07 42.10 11.67
CA GLN A 653 -36.90 41.24 12.84
C GLN A 653 -36.63 39.76 12.58
N LEU A 654 -36.03 39.16 13.60
CA LEU A 654 -35.75 37.73 13.79
C LEU A 654 -37.04 36.88 13.85
N GLU A 655 -37.08 35.83 13.04
CA GLU A 655 -37.79 34.59 13.34
C GLU A 655 -36.78 33.44 13.55
N GLN A 656 -37.12 32.56 14.48
CA GLN A 656 -36.28 31.52 15.07
C GLN A 656 -35.88 30.41 14.08
N PRO A 657 -34.70 29.76 14.22
CA PRO A 657 -34.35 28.58 13.44
C PRO A 657 -35.06 27.33 13.99
N GLN A 658 -35.83 26.68 13.12
CA GLN A 658 -36.19 25.26 13.27
C GLN A 658 -35.02 24.35 12.89
N ALA A 659 -35.08 23.15 13.45
CA ALA A 659 -34.04 22.12 13.52
C ALA A 659 -33.40 21.74 12.17
N ALA A 660 -32.10 21.45 12.27
CA ALA A 660 -31.26 20.91 11.22
C ALA A 660 -31.72 19.50 10.79
N VAL A 661 -31.84 19.31 9.48
CA VAL A 661 -31.81 18.01 8.81
C VAL A 661 -30.55 18.03 7.96
N GLU A 662 -29.63 17.10 8.23
CA GLU A 662 -28.38 16.92 7.51
C GLU A 662 -28.62 16.48 6.05
N PRO A 663 -27.74 16.86 5.11
CA PRO A 663 -27.85 16.51 3.70
C PRO A 663 -27.33 15.08 3.42
N PRO A 664 -27.94 14.32 2.49
CA PRO A 664 -27.38 13.07 2.02
C PRO A 664 -26.25 13.31 1.00
N VAL A 665 -25.19 12.52 1.14
CA VAL A 665 -24.00 12.46 0.29
C VAL A 665 -24.38 11.90 -1.09
N GLU A 666 -24.19 12.71 -2.11
CA GLU A 666 -24.44 12.40 -3.51
C GLU A 666 -23.26 11.59 -4.07
N SER A 667 -23.50 10.33 -4.42
CA SER A 667 -22.60 9.53 -5.25
C SER A 667 -22.85 9.88 -6.71
N MET A 668 -21.78 10.21 -7.41
CA MET A 668 -21.77 10.50 -8.85
C MET A 668 -22.39 9.35 -9.66
N LEU A 669 -23.64 9.52 -10.09
CA LEU A 669 -24.15 8.90 -11.30
C LEU A 669 -24.24 10.01 -12.34
N ALA A 670 -23.41 9.90 -13.38
CA ALA A 670 -23.51 10.74 -14.56
C ALA A 670 -24.93 10.62 -15.13
N THR A 671 -25.62 11.76 -15.25
CA THR A 671 -26.83 11.87 -16.06
C THR A 671 -26.43 11.68 -17.53
N PRO A 672 -26.96 10.69 -18.27
CA PRO A 672 -26.85 10.71 -19.71
C PRO A 672 -27.75 11.82 -20.24
N ALA A 673 -27.23 12.56 -21.21
CA ALA A 673 -27.99 13.53 -21.99
C ALA A 673 -29.25 12.88 -22.58
N ALA A 674 -30.36 13.63 -22.57
CA ALA A 674 -31.59 13.28 -23.25
C ALA A 674 -31.32 12.98 -24.73
N GLY A 675 -31.74 11.80 -25.20
CA GLY A 675 -31.78 11.46 -26.62
C GLY A 675 -31.01 10.21 -27.07
N GLN A 676 -30.97 9.14 -26.29
CA GLN A 676 -30.62 7.80 -26.79
C GLN A 676 -31.73 6.82 -26.41
N ASP A 677 -32.22 6.04 -27.38
CA ASP A 677 -33.10 4.89 -27.13
C ASP A 677 -32.34 3.92 -26.21
N LEU A 678 -32.58 4.00 -24.91
CA LEU A 678 -32.03 3.06 -23.95
C LEU A 678 -32.82 1.76 -24.08
N MET A 679 -32.14 0.71 -24.55
CA MET A 679 -32.74 -0.62 -24.65
C MET A 679 -32.96 -1.19 -23.25
N PRO A 680 -34.09 -1.86 -22.97
CA PRO A 680 -34.30 -2.53 -21.69
C PRO A 680 -33.21 -3.59 -21.44
N MET A 681 -32.66 -3.63 -20.23
CA MET A 681 -31.56 -4.54 -19.89
C MET A 681 -31.82 -5.33 -18.60
N LEU A 682 -31.40 -6.59 -18.57
CA LEU A 682 -31.28 -7.46 -17.41
C LEU A 682 -29.80 -7.73 -17.14
N PHE A 683 -29.33 -7.42 -15.95
CA PHE A 683 -27.95 -7.69 -15.55
C PHE A 683 -27.87 -8.27 -14.14
N VAL A 684 -26.77 -8.94 -13.85
CA VAL A 684 -26.54 -9.61 -12.57
C VAL A 684 -25.51 -8.82 -11.77
N GLU A 685 -25.83 -8.47 -10.53
CA GLU A 685 -24.91 -7.84 -9.59
C GLU A 685 -24.51 -8.81 -8.48
N GLY A 686 -23.23 -8.86 -8.16
CA GLY A 686 -22.70 -9.70 -7.09
C GLY A 686 -21.18 -9.74 -7.08
N PRO A 687 -20.58 -10.45 -6.12
CA PRO A 687 -19.13 -10.60 -6.05
C PRO A 687 -18.60 -11.29 -7.31
N GLN A 688 -17.44 -10.84 -7.83
CA GLN A 688 -16.73 -11.49 -8.95
C GLN A 688 -15.75 -12.57 -8.48
N LEU A 689 -15.44 -12.61 -7.17
CA LEU A 689 -14.50 -13.52 -6.54
C LEU A 689 -15.08 -14.04 -5.23
N VAL A 690 -15.15 -15.35 -5.06
CA VAL A 690 -15.66 -16.01 -3.84
C VAL A 690 -14.76 -17.19 -3.47
N LYS A 691 -14.69 -17.56 -2.18
CA LYS A 691 -13.88 -18.72 -1.75
C LYS A 691 -14.68 -20.02 -1.82
N SER A 692 -14.01 -21.13 -2.09
CA SER A 692 -14.63 -22.46 -2.02
C SER A 692 -15.26 -22.69 -0.64
N GLY A 693 -16.52 -23.11 -0.60
CA GLY A 693 -17.31 -23.30 0.61
C GLY A 693 -18.12 -22.10 1.07
N GLU A 694 -17.87 -20.90 0.52
CA GLU A 694 -18.57 -19.66 0.86
C GLU A 694 -19.98 -19.58 0.23
N GLU A 695 -20.93 -18.98 0.95
CA GLU A 695 -22.25 -18.64 0.42
C GLU A 695 -22.32 -17.15 0.07
N PHE A 696 -22.86 -16.83 -1.11
CA PHE A 696 -22.97 -15.46 -1.61
C PHE A 696 -24.31 -15.24 -2.32
N THR A 697 -24.68 -13.98 -2.53
CA THR A 697 -25.95 -13.60 -3.17
C THR A 697 -25.71 -12.84 -4.45
N LEU A 698 -26.45 -13.20 -5.49
CA LEU A 698 -26.52 -12.51 -6.77
C LEU A 698 -27.88 -11.83 -6.89
N ASN A 699 -27.88 -10.55 -7.26
CA ASN A 699 -29.05 -9.73 -7.50
C ASN A 699 -29.31 -9.66 -9.01
N PHE A 700 -30.52 -9.98 -9.44
CA PHE A 700 -30.91 -9.88 -10.85
C PHE A 700 -31.71 -8.59 -11.04
N MET A 701 -31.09 -7.63 -11.72
CA MET A 701 -31.54 -6.25 -11.85
C MET A 701 -32.05 -6.00 -13.26
N ILE A 702 -33.21 -5.37 -13.38
CA ILE A 702 -33.76 -4.92 -14.65
C ILE A 702 -33.74 -3.40 -14.72
N SER A 703 -33.55 -2.83 -15.91
CA SER A 703 -33.58 -1.38 -16.14
C SER A 703 -34.29 -1.04 -17.45
N GLU A 704 -34.81 0.20 -17.52
CA GLU A 704 -35.39 0.77 -18.73
C GLU A 704 -36.56 -0.03 -19.35
N VAL A 705 -37.26 -0.85 -18.56
CA VAL A 705 -38.47 -1.56 -19.01
C VAL A 705 -39.71 -0.69 -18.90
N THR A 706 -40.70 -0.94 -19.76
CA THR A 706 -42.01 -0.29 -19.70
C THR A 706 -43.11 -1.33 -19.57
N GLY A 707 -43.95 -1.21 -18.54
CA GLY A 707 -45.19 -1.99 -18.38
C GLY A 707 -45.00 -3.49 -18.16
N LEU A 708 -43.85 -3.94 -17.66
CA LEU A 708 -43.50 -5.35 -17.51
C LEU A 708 -44.41 -6.07 -16.50
N VAL A 709 -44.98 -7.20 -16.90
CA VAL A 709 -45.91 -8.00 -16.06
C VAL A 709 -45.43 -9.44 -15.88
N LYS A 710 -44.87 -10.08 -16.91
CA LYS A 710 -44.43 -11.48 -16.87
C LYS A 710 -42.95 -11.59 -17.22
N THR A 711 -42.22 -12.36 -16.42
CA THR A 711 -40.76 -12.51 -16.56
C THR A 711 -40.30 -13.97 -16.44
N PRO A 712 -40.72 -14.88 -17.35
CA PRO A 712 -40.20 -16.24 -17.35
C PRO A 712 -38.72 -16.24 -17.76
N LEU A 713 -37.83 -16.79 -16.95
CA LEU A 713 -36.40 -16.92 -17.28
C LEU A 713 -35.78 -18.14 -16.61
N ALA A 714 -34.60 -18.55 -17.08
CA ALA A 714 -33.82 -19.61 -16.46
C ALA A 714 -32.39 -19.14 -16.22
N VAL A 715 -31.88 -19.26 -15.00
CA VAL A 715 -30.48 -18.95 -14.68
C VAL A 715 -29.64 -20.20 -14.88
N SER A 716 -28.71 -20.18 -15.83
CA SER A 716 -27.70 -21.23 -16.02
C SER A 716 -26.50 -20.98 -15.11
N TYR A 717 -25.94 -22.05 -14.55
CA TYR A 717 -24.71 -22.05 -13.76
C TYR A 717 -23.99 -23.40 -13.91
N ASP A 718 -22.70 -23.46 -13.53
CA ASP A 718 -21.96 -24.73 -13.50
C ASP A 718 -22.18 -25.46 -12.16
N PRO A 719 -22.86 -26.63 -12.14
CA PRO A 719 -23.13 -27.37 -10.91
C PRO A 719 -21.87 -27.99 -10.26
N ALA A 720 -20.74 -28.07 -10.98
CA ALA A 720 -19.47 -28.49 -10.41
C ALA A 720 -18.82 -27.39 -9.56
N VAL A 721 -19.18 -26.13 -9.77
CA VAL A 721 -18.58 -24.95 -9.14
C VAL A 721 -19.54 -24.30 -8.13
N LEU A 722 -20.84 -24.24 -8.46
CA LEU A 722 -21.87 -23.57 -7.67
C LEU A 722 -23.06 -24.48 -7.36
N LYS A 723 -23.65 -24.29 -6.18
CA LYS A 723 -24.92 -24.93 -5.78
C LYS A 723 -25.91 -23.87 -5.31
N PRO A 724 -27.13 -23.77 -5.88
CA PRO A 724 -28.14 -22.84 -5.40
C PRO A 724 -28.60 -23.24 -3.99
N VAL A 725 -28.81 -22.25 -3.14
CA VAL A 725 -29.20 -22.41 -1.73
C VAL A 725 -30.61 -21.87 -1.49
N ALA A 726 -30.92 -20.71 -2.06
CA ALA A 726 -32.23 -20.09 -1.95
C ALA A 726 -32.46 -19.13 -3.12
N VAL A 727 -33.73 -18.97 -3.52
CA VAL A 727 -34.15 -17.93 -4.45
C VAL A 727 -35.26 -17.13 -3.77
N ARG A 728 -35.15 -15.80 -3.82
CA ARG A 728 -36.12 -14.88 -3.20
C ARG A 728 -36.63 -13.91 -4.24
N GLU A 729 -37.92 -13.61 -4.18
CA GLU A 729 -38.54 -12.58 -4.99
C GLU A 729 -37.93 -11.19 -4.68
N GLY A 730 -37.73 -10.38 -5.72
CA GLY A 730 -37.29 -9.01 -5.60
C GLY A 730 -38.46 -8.04 -5.40
N THR A 731 -38.14 -6.74 -5.36
CA THR A 731 -39.16 -5.71 -5.09
C THR A 731 -39.75 -5.09 -6.35
N PHE A 732 -39.28 -5.44 -7.55
CA PHE A 732 -39.65 -4.71 -8.76
C PHE A 732 -41.12 -4.93 -9.16
N LEU A 733 -41.58 -6.18 -9.24
CA LEU A 733 -42.94 -6.48 -9.70
C LEU A 733 -44.03 -6.34 -8.63
N ASN A 734 -43.66 -6.30 -7.34
CA ASN A 734 -44.58 -6.07 -6.22
C ASN A 734 -44.65 -4.59 -5.77
N ARG A 735 -44.04 -3.67 -6.51
CA ARG A 735 -44.23 -2.22 -6.29
C ARG A 735 -45.70 -1.85 -6.34
N ASP A 736 -46.04 -0.80 -5.59
CA ASP A 736 -47.40 -0.29 -5.44
C ASP A 736 -48.39 -1.32 -4.83
N GLY A 737 -47.87 -2.33 -4.13
CA GLY A 737 -48.67 -3.36 -3.46
C GLY A 737 -49.29 -4.39 -4.41
N ALA A 738 -48.73 -4.54 -5.61
CA ALA A 738 -49.18 -5.55 -6.58
C ALA A 738 -48.93 -6.97 -6.04
N GLN A 739 -49.93 -7.85 -6.15
CA GLN A 739 -49.79 -9.27 -5.83
C GLN A 739 -49.08 -10.00 -6.98
N THR A 740 -48.15 -10.87 -6.63
CA THR A 740 -47.26 -11.57 -7.56
C THR A 740 -47.29 -13.07 -7.32
N LEU A 741 -47.17 -13.84 -8.40
CA LEU A 741 -46.92 -15.27 -8.37
C LEU A 741 -45.44 -15.51 -8.66
N PHE A 742 -44.72 -16.03 -7.67
CA PHE A 742 -43.30 -16.37 -7.77
C PHE A 742 -43.10 -17.87 -7.61
N THR A 743 -42.62 -18.52 -8.66
CA THR A 743 -42.33 -19.97 -8.64
C THR A 743 -40.92 -20.26 -9.14
N THR A 744 -40.29 -21.25 -8.52
CA THR A 744 -38.91 -21.64 -8.81
C THR A 744 -38.81 -23.15 -8.94
N THR A 745 -38.23 -23.62 -10.03
CA THR A 745 -37.95 -25.04 -10.27
C THR A 745 -36.46 -25.21 -10.51
N GLU A 746 -35.79 -25.95 -9.62
CA GLU A 746 -34.38 -26.30 -9.78
C GLU A 746 -34.24 -27.52 -10.69
N LEU A 747 -33.37 -27.39 -11.70
CA LEU A 747 -32.95 -28.42 -12.64
C LEU A 747 -31.41 -28.50 -12.57
N ASP A 748 -30.84 -29.60 -13.03
CA ASP A 748 -29.38 -29.77 -13.01
C ASP A 748 -28.69 -28.67 -13.87
N GLY A 749 -27.89 -27.82 -13.21
CA GLY A 749 -27.23 -26.66 -13.82
C GLY A 749 -28.13 -25.49 -14.24
N LYS A 750 -29.43 -25.49 -13.88
CA LYS A 750 -30.37 -24.40 -14.20
C LYS A 750 -31.42 -24.16 -13.11
N VAL A 751 -31.76 -22.91 -12.84
CA VAL A 751 -32.95 -22.58 -12.04
C VAL A 751 -33.96 -21.85 -12.89
N VAL A 752 -35.13 -22.45 -13.11
CA VAL A 752 -36.23 -21.84 -13.86
C VAL A 752 -37.08 -21.02 -12.89
N ILE A 753 -37.31 -19.76 -13.25
CA ILE A 753 -38.01 -18.78 -12.45
C ILE A 753 -39.17 -18.26 -13.28
N ALA A 754 -40.37 -18.34 -12.73
CA ALA A 754 -41.54 -17.67 -13.28
C ALA A 754 -42.05 -16.67 -12.24
N LEU A 755 -41.94 -15.39 -12.60
CA LEU A 755 -42.41 -14.26 -11.81
C LEU A 755 -43.40 -13.45 -12.65
N GLU A 756 -44.63 -13.33 -12.19
CA GLU A 756 -45.68 -12.55 -12.84
C GLU A 756 -46.61 -11.84 -11.84
N GLN A 757 -47.19 -10.70 -12.22
CA GLN A 757 -48.29 -10.12 -11.44
C GLN A 757 -49.58 -10.93 -11.62
N GLU A 758 -50.38 -11.07 -10.55
CA GLU A 758 -51.70 -11.72 -10.62
C GLU A 758 -52.69 -10.92 -11.51
N ALA A 759 -53.84 -11.54 -11.82
CA ALA A 759 -54.82 -10.99 -12.76
C ALA A 759 -55.25 -9.55 -12.38
N GLY A 760 -55.01 -8.59 -13.28
CA GLY A 760 -55.29 -7.16 -13.07
C GLY A 760 -54.06 -6.29 -12.79
N GLY A 761 -52.85 -6.87 -12.81
CA GLY A 761 -51.58 -6.12 -12.75
C GLY A 761 -51.44 -5.06 -13.84
N LYS A 762 -51.02 -3.85 -13.46
CA LYS A 762 -50.84 -2.71 -14.38
C LYS A 762 -49.50 -2.72 -15.12
N GLY A 763 -48.60 -3.62 -14.75
CA GLY A 763 -47.22 -3.64 -15.21
C GLY A 763 -46.35 -2.60 -14.52
N GLN A 764 -45.04 -2.88 -14.44
CA GLN A 764 -44.06 -2.02 -13.80
C GLN A 764 -43.05 -1.48 -14.81
N SER A 765 -42.67 -0.22 -14.64
CA SER A 765 -41.76 0.51 -15.52
C SER A 765 -40.54 1.03 -14.76
N GLY A 766 -39.45 1.31 -15.47
CA GLY A 766 -38.18 1.75 -14.90
C GLY A 766 -37.26 0.59 -14.56
N GLY A 767 -36.42 0.73 -13.52
CA GLY A 767 -35.49 -0.31 -13.10
C GLY A 767 -35.63 -0.76 -11.65
N GLY A 768 -35.11 -1.94 -11.33
CA GLY A 768 -35.06 -2.49 -9.97
C GLY A 768 -34.75 -3.99 -9.89
N LEU A 769 -34.83 -4.51 -8.67
CA LEU A 769 -34.52 -5.89 -8.34
C LEU A 769 -35.68 -6.83 -8.70
N LEU A 770 -35.45 -7.75 -9.65
CA LEU A 770 -36.44 -8.77 -10.00
C LEU A 770 -36.46 -9.94 -9.02
N PHE A 771 -35.29 -10.49 -8.69
CA PHE A 771 -35.13 -11.56 -7.70
C PHE A 771 -33.68 -11.67 -7.25
N GLN A 772 -33.46 -12.39 -6.15
CA GLN A 772 -32.15 -12.68 -5.59
C GLN A 772 -31.91 -14.19 -5.57
N MET A 773 -30.71 -14.61 -5.93
CA MET A 773 -30.28 -16.01 -5.79
C MET A 773 -29.10 -16.09 -4.84
N LYS A 774 -29.22 -16.95 -3.82
CA LYS A 774 -28.11 -17.31 -2.95
C LYS A 774 -27.48 -18.59 -3.47
N PHE A 775 -26.17 -18.57 -3.71
CA PHE A 775 -25.36 -19.72 -4.12
C PHE A 775 -24.36 -20.09 -3.03
N LYS A 776 -23.93 -21.35 -3.04
CA LYS A 776 -22.77 -21.86 -2.31
C LYS A 776 -21.71 -22.29 -3.31
N ALA A 777 -20.49 -21.80 -3.14
CA ALA A 777 -19.34 -22.26 -3.91
C ALA A 777 -18.95 -23.68 -3.45
N VAL A 778 -19.02 -24.67 -4.34
CA VAL A 778 -18.77 -26.09 -4.02
C VAL A 778 -17.48 -26.64 -4.64
N GLY A 779 -16.88 -25.95 -5.61
CA GLY A 779 -15.61 -26.33 -6.23
C GLY A 779 -14.86 -25.11 -6.79
N PRO A 780 -13.52 -25.10 -6.80
CA PRO A 780 -12.74 -24.00 -7.34
C PRO A 780 -12.79 -23.98 -8.88
N GLY A 781 -12.84 -22.80 -9.48
CA GLY A 781 -12.89 -22.63 -10.93
C GLY A 781 -13.58 -21.34 -11.36
N ASN A 782 -13.45 -21.00 -12.64
CA ASN A 782 -14.17 -19.87 -13.25
C ASN A 782 -15.51 -20.39 -13.79
N THR A 783 -16.60 -19.70 -13.47
CA THR A 783 -17.94 -20.03 -13.94
C THR A 783 -18.67 -18.76 -14.38
N GLU A 784 -19.61 -18.92 -15.30
CA GLU A 784 -20.44 -17.82 -15.80
C GLU A 784 -21.89 -18.07 -15.35
N ILE A 785 -22.51 -17.06 -14.75
CA ILE A 785 -23.95 -17.06 -14.43
C ILE A 785 -24.68 -16.35 -15.55
N ILE A 786 -25.48 -17.09 -16.32
CA ILE A 786 -26.17 -16.57 -17.50
C ILE A 786 -27.68 -16.59 -17.27
N PRO A 787 -28.36 -15.42 -17.24
CA PRO A 787 -29.82 -15.37 -17.22
C PRO A 787 -30.38 -15.60 -18.63
N ASN A 788 -30.95 -16.77 -18.90
CA ASN A 788 -31.61 -17.07 -20.17
C ASN A 788 -33.05 -16.56 -20.15
N LEU A 789 -33.34 -15.50 -20.91
CA LEU A 789 -34.65 -14.90 -21.00
C LEU A 789 -35.66 -15.81 -21.73
N GLY A 790 -36.84 -15.96 -21.16
CA GLY A 790 -38.04 -16.35 -21.90
C GLY A 790 -38.77 -15.13 -22.46
N THR A 791 -39.98 -15.30 -22.98
CA THR A 791 -40.77 -14.19 -23.51
C THR A 791 -41.30 -13.33 -22.37
N PHE A 792 -40.64 -12.20 -22.12
CA PHE A 792 -41.15 -11.19 -21.20
C PHE A 792 -42.34 -10.49 -21.86
N SER A 793 -43.36 -10.12 -21.09
CA SER A 793 -44.54 -9.47 -21.64
C SER A 793 -45.12 -8.37 -20.76
N ASP A 794 -45.77 -7.40 -21.39
CA ASP A 794 -46.49 -6.33 -20.73
C ASP A 794 -47.92 -6.74 -20.33
N ALA A 795 -48.68 -5.80 -19.75
CA ALA A 795 -50.08 -5.99 -19.36
C ALA A 795 -51.03 -6.25 -20.56
N ALA A 796 -50.63 -5.88 -21.78
CA ALA A 796 -51.36 -6.15 -23.02
C ALA A 796 -50.98 -7.50 -23.66
N GLY A 797 -50.05 -8.25 -23.05
CA GLY A 797 -49.51 -9.50 -23.56
C GLY A 797 -48.55 -9.32 -24.74
N GLN A 798 -48.07 -8.09 -24.99
CA GLN A 798 -47.07 -7.82 -26.01
C GLN A 798 -45.66 -8.18 -25.50
N PRO A 799 -44.79 -8.75 -26.35
CA PRO A 799 -43.44 -9.10 -25.95
C PRO A 799 -42.60 -7.85 -25.64
N VAL A 800 -41.86 -7.89 -24.53
CA VAL A 800 -40.87 -6.88 -24.15
C VAL A 800 -39.48 -7.42 -24.44
N THR A 801 -38.77 -6.82 -25.39
CA THR A 801 -37.38 -7.19 -25.71
C THR A 801 -36.46 -6.64 -24.64
N VAL A 802 -35.64 -7.51 -24.05
CA VAL A 802 -34.67 -7.17 -23.01
C VAL A 802 -33.33 -7.79 -23.38
N ASP A 803 -32.25 -7.02 -23.33
CA ASP A 803 -30.90 -7.55 -23.46
C ASP A 803 -30.41 -8.08 -22.11
N ASN A 804 -29.68 -9.20 -22.11
CA ASN A 804 -29.23 -9.85 -20.88
C ASN A 804 -27.70 -9.93 -20.78
N PHE A 805 -27.17 -9.60 -19.60
CA PHE A 805 -25.75 -9.67 -19.29
C PHE A 805 -25.52 -10.65 -18.13
N GLY A 806 -24.68 -11.65 -18.37
CA GLY A 806 -24.23 -12.61 -17.37
C GLY A 806 -23.15 -12.05 -16.45
N LEU A 807 -22.78 -12.84 -15.44
CA LEU A 807 -21.70 -12.54 -14.51
C LEU A 807 -20.59 -13.58 -14.63
N LEU A 808 -19.35 -13.15 -14.81
CA LEU A 808 -18.18 -14.02 -14.64
C LEU A 808 -17.79 -14.06 -13.17
N LEU A 809 -17.64 -15.26 -12.62
CA LEU A 809 -17.33 -15.50 -11.22
C LEU A 809 -16.12 -16.43 -11.10
N GLU A 810 -15.11 -16.01 -10.37
CA GLU A 810 -13.98 -16.85 -9.97
C GLU A 810 -14.22 -17.43 -8.57
N VAL A 811 -14.13 -18.76 -8.46
CA VAL A 811 -14.11 -19.46 -7.17
C VAL A 811 -12.67 -19.83 -6.82
N ALA A 812 -12.10 -19.09 -5.87
CA ALA A 812 -10.76 -19.33 -5.35
C ALA A 812 -10.73 -20.59 -4.46
N ARG A 813 -9.57 -21.26 -4.43
CA ARG A 813 -9.32 -22.42 -3.57
C ARG A 813 -9.34 -22.08 -2.08
#